data_AF-A0A8T9SEB3-F1
#
_entry.id   AF-A0A8T9SEB3-F1
#
_cell.length_a   1.000
_cell.length_b   1.000
_cell.length_c   1.000
_cell.angle_alpha   90.00
_cell.angle_beta   90.00
_cell.angle_gamma   90.00
#
_symmetry.space_group_name_H-M   'P 1'
#
loop_
_entity.id
_entity.type
_entity.pdbx_description
1 polymer ?
#
loop_
_entity_poly.entity_id
_entity_poly.type
_entity_poly.pdbx_seq_one_letter_code
_entity_poly.pdbx_strand_id
1 'polypeptide(L)'
;MFFSIRLLLLLLVTAALPAAAQSIAFTKDNFGDNKDGLREANRELKDGDTEYRADPPRYAAALPHFLEAQQFNPNNAALNVKIGDCYLHSSTKTAALPYLQKAAKLDATADARTHYLLARALHLSGKWREALAEYQQAQPVGGNTRNGDAESISANDLQRYMQQCRNGQQLAAHPTRVFIDNAGPELNSADSDYGPVVSADESTILITSRRAGSTGGKKDPEGNGFFEDIYQASWQGKKWSRATNLGTPVNTDDHNATVGLAPDGQRMLVYVGTNGGDLLEANLTGSAWTKPKQLGSRINTKYHESSASYSPDGRWLYFVSDRQEGSLGGSDIYKVDMEGRTQPVNLGSAINTSYGEEGVFMAPDGKTLYFSSEGHNSMGGYDIFKSVLENGKWGEPENLGWPINTPDDDVFFVTSASGRHGYYSSDRPGGLGAKDIYRITFLGPEKPPVLSEEDQLLASRLNPVKQTVLAPAVAVATAQVTILKGTVTDDATKQPLDAAIDLIDNTSGQTIATFRSNATSGRYLVSLPSGTNYGIVVRQDGYLFHSENFDLPAGAAFAEVVKDVPLKKLEVGTTIVLRNIFFDTGKASLRPESTAELERLQKLLTETPALKLEMAGHTDDVGEAAKNQDLSQRRAQAVVAYLTQHGIAAARLSAAGYGETQPVAPNTTKAGRQLNRRTEFKVTAK
;
A
#
# COMPACT_ATOMS: atom_id res chain seq x y z
N MET A 1 24.21 89.91 -36.18
CA MET A 1 22.85 90.42 -35.93
C MET A 1 21.92 89.20 -35.83
N PHE A 2 21.29 88.99 -34.67
CA PHE A 2 20.13 88.10 -34.41
C PHE A 2 20.29 86.58 -34.63
N PHE A 3 19.71 85.65 -33.88
CA PHE A 3 19.27 85.52 -32.49
C PHE A 3 19.07 83.99 -32.29
N SER A 4 19.38 83.45 -31.12
CA SER A 4 19.11 82.05 -30.74
C SER A 4 17.61 81.74 -30.67
N ILE A 5 17.15 80.63 -31.27
CA ILE A 5 15.97 79.88 -30.81
C ILE A 5 16.24 78.37 -30.98
N ARG A 6 16.41 77.65 -29.86
CA ARG A 6 16.29 76.20 -29.77
C ARG A 6 14.81 75.85 -29.66
N LEU A 7 14.27 75.10 -30.62
CA LEU A 7 12.93 74.52 -30.51
C LEU A 7 13.06 73.12 -29.92
N LEU A 8 12.65 72.97 -28.66
CA LEU A 8 12.52 71.70 -27.95
C LEU A 8 11.18 71.06 -28.39
N LEU A 9 11.23 69.99 -29.18
CA LEU A 9 10.05 69.21 -29.55
C LEU A 9 9.72 68.25 -28.40
N LEU A 10 8.75 68.60 -27.55
CA LEU A 10 8.26 67.72 -26.49
C LEU A 10 7.27 66.72 -27.11
N LEU A 11 7.72 65.48 -27.34
CA LEU A 11 6.85 64.36 -27.73
C LEU A 11 6.11 63.87 -26.48
N LEU A 12 4.89 64.35 -26.28
CA LEU A 12 3.95 63.79 -25.30
C LEU A 12 3.44 62.44 -25.81
N VAL A 13 4.15 61.37 -25.47
CA VAL A 13 3.61 60.01 -25.54
C VAL A 13 2.75 59.82 -24.30
N THR A 14 1.45 60.09 -24.42
CA THR A 14 0.47 59.65 -23.42
C THR A 14 0.36 58.13 -23.53
N ALA A 15 1.07 57.41 -22.67
CA ALA A 15 0.79 56.00 -22.42
C ALA A 15 -0.64 55.92 -21.84
N ALA A 16 -1.63 55.58 -22.67
CA ALA A 16 -2.93 55.19 -22.18
C ALA A 16 -2.71 53.91 -21.36
N LEU A 17 -2.75 54.03 -20.03
CA LEU A 17 -2.86 52.86 -19.16
C LEU A 17 -4.11 52.10 -19.60
N PRO A 18 -4.04 50.77 -19.83
CA PRO A 18 -5.23 50.00 -20.14
C PRO A 18 -6.22 50.22 -18.99
N ALA A 19 -7.44 50.68 -19.30
CA ALA A 19 -8.49 50.81 -18.31
C ALA A 19 -8.65 49.46 -17.61
N ALA A 20 -8.46 49.44 -16.30
CA ALA A 20 -8.71 48.23 -15.51
C ALA A 20 -10.16 47.81 -15.75
N ALA A 21 -10.38 46.54 -16.09
CA ALA A 21 -11.74 46.01 -16.21
C ALA A 21 -12.43 46.19 -14.85
N GLN A 22 -13.65 46.74 -14.84
CA GLN A 22 -14.39 47.00 -13.61
C GLN A 22 -15.53 45.98 -13.46
N SER A 23 -15.79 45.57 -12.22
CA SER A 23 -16.92 44.71 -11.87
C SER A 23 -18.27 45.33 -12.30
N ILE A 24 -19.11 44.55 -12.99
CA ILE A 24 -20.43 44.95 -13.49
C ILE A 24 -21.53 44.32 -12.63
N ALA A 25 -22.38 45.13 -12.01
CA ALA A 25 -23.48 44.68 -11.18
C ALA A 25 -24.71 44.22 -12.01
N PHE A 26 -25.48 43.24 -11.50
CA PHE A 26 -26.72 42.76 -12.09
C PHE A 26 -27.89 43.75 -11.90
N THR A 27 -27.80 44.91 -12.56
CA THR A 27 -28.80 45.98 -12.46
C THR A 27 -29.49 46.21 -13.80
N LYS A 28 -30.67 46.84 -13.76
CA LYS A 28 -31.39 47.25 -14.97
C LYS A 28 -30.58 48.25 -15.81
N ASP A 29 -29.75 49.07 -15.18
CA ASP A 29 -28.94 50.06 -15.88
C ASP A 29 -27.86 49.40 -16.75
N ASN A 30 -27.32 48.26 -16.30
CA ASN A 30 -26.28 47.53 -17.03
C ASN A 30 -26.86 46.52 -18.05
N PHE A 31 -28.12 46.12 -17.90
CA PHE A 31 -28.74 45.04 -18.68
C PHE A 31 -30.15 45.38 -19.19
N GLY A 32 -30.44 46.67 -19.40
CA GLY A 32 -31.77 47.17 -19.75
C GLY A 32 -32.38 46.60 -21.04
N ASP A 33 -31.51 46.21 -21.98
CA ASP A 33 -31.88 45.63 -23.27
C ASP A 33 -32.16 44.12 -23.19
N ASN A 34 -31.80 43.45 -22.08
CA ASN A 34 -32.05 42.02 -21.86
C ASN A 34 -32.70 41.78 -20.49
N LYS A 35 -33.96 42.22 -20.36
CA LYS A 35 -34.71 42.15 -19.11
C LYS A 35 -35.03 40.72 -18.66
N ASP A 36 -35.29 39.81 -19.61
CA ASP A 36 -35.64 38.43 -19.28
C ASP A 36 -34.40 37.64 -18.85
N GLY A 37 -33.26 37.81 -19.54
CA GLY A 37 -31.99 37.25 -19.09
C GLY A 37 -31.54 37.81 -17.73
N LEU A 38 -31.77 39.10 -17.46
CA LEU A 38 -31.51 39.68 -16.13
C LEU A 38 -32.41 39.07 -15.05
N ARG A 39 -33.69 38.78 -15.36
CA ARG A 39 -34.59 38.11 -14.40
C ARG A 39 -34.15 36.69 -14.11
N GLU A 40 -33.76 35.95 -15.15
CA GLU A 40 -33.23 34.59 -15.03
C GLU A 40 -31.94 34.57 -14.21
N ALA A 41 -30.95 35.39 -14.56
CA ALA A 41 -29.70 35.47 -13.81
C ALA A 41 -29.93 35.82 -12.33
N ASN A 42 -30.88 36.72 -12.02
CA ASN A 42 -31.22 37.03 -10.63
C ASN A 42 -31.94 35.88 -9.90
N ARG A 43 -32.72 35.04 -10.60
CA ARG A 43 -33.30 33.82 -10.03
C ARG A 43 -32.19 32.84 -9.68
N GLU A 44 -31.30 32.55 -10.62
CA GLU A 44 -30.18 31.63 -10.40
C GLU A 44 -29.25 32.13 -9.28
N LEU A 45 -28.94 33.43 -9.22
CA LEU A 45 -28.18 34.01 -8.10
C LEU A 45 -28.84 33.80 -6.75
N LYS A 46 -30.17 33.93 -6.68
CA LYS A 46 -30.93 33.74 -5.44
C LYS A 46 -30.95 32.28 -5.00
N ASP A 47 -31.16 31.36 -5.94
CA ASP A 47 -31.21 29.93 -5.67
C ASP A 47 -29.81 29.43 -5.27
N GLY A 48 -28.77 29.84 -6.01
CA GLY A 48 -27.37 29.59 -5.64
C GLY A 48 -27.00 30.18 -4.27
N ASP A 49 -27.42 31.40 -3.95
CA ASP A 49 -27.19 32.02 -2.63
C ASP A 49 -27.89 31.28 -1.48
N THR A 50 -29.04 30.65 -1.76
CA THR A 50 -29.79 29.86 -0.77
C THR A 50 -29.01 28.61 -0.40
N GLU A 51 -28.43 27.93 -1.39
CA GLU A 51 -27.59 26.76 -1.20
C GLU A 51 -26.24 27.12 -0.57
N TYR A 52 -25.61 28.20 -1.05
CA TYR A 52 -24.31 28.68 -0.59
C TYR A 52 -24.32 29.20 0.85
N ARG A 53 -25.44 29.73 1.33
CA ARG A 53 -25.62 30.21 2.71
C ARG A 53 -26.33 29.20 3.63
N ALA A 54 -26.54 27.96 3.17
CA ALA A 54 -27.03 26.91 4.05
C ALA A 54 -26.04 26.66 5.21
N ASP A 55 -26.50 26.03 6.27
CA ASP A 55 -25.68 25.67 7.43
C ASP A 55 -25.81 24.15 7.68
N PRO A 56 -24.82 23.33 7.26
CA PRO A 56 -23.59 23.73 6.54
C PRO A 56 -23.84 24.15 5.07
N PRO A 57 -22.92 24.91 4.42
CA PRO A 57 -23.06 25.31 3.03
C PRO A 57 -23.15 24.14 2.06
N ARG A 58 -24.00 24.27 1.04
CA ARG A 58 -24.19 23.26 0.00
C ARG A 58 -23.54 23.70 -1.32
N TYR A 59 -22.20 23.80 -1.33
CA TYR A 59 -21.41 24.29 -2.48
C TYR A 59 -21.71 23.54 -3.79
N ALA A 60 -21.86 22.22 -3.73
CA ALA A 60 -22.17 21.39 -4.90
C ALA A 60 -23.53 21.75 -5.54
N ALA A 61 -24.53 22.09 -4.72
CA ALA A 61 -25.84 22.53 -5.19
C ALA A 61 -25.82 23.99 -5.67
N ALA A 62 -24.99 24.85 -5.05
CA ALA A 62 -24.88 26.26 -5.42
C ALA A 62 -24.16 26.50 -6.76
N LEU A 63 -23.11 25.73 -7.04
CA LEU A 63 -22.25 25.89 -8.23
C LEU A 63 -23.02 25.95 -9.57
N PRO A 64 -23.93 25.01 -9.92
CA PRO A 64 -24.62 25.05 -11.21
C PRO A 64 -25.44 26.33 -11.41
N HIS A 65 -26.09 26.82 -10.35
CA HIS A 65 -26.83 28.09 -10.40
C HIS A 65 -25.90 29.29 -10.66
N PHE A 66 -24.76 29.34 -9.98
CA PHE A 66 -23.79 30.42 -10.21
C PHE A 66 -23.17 30.38 -11.61
N LEU A 67 -22.90 29.19 -12.15
CA LEU A 67 -22.41 29.05 -13.52
C LEU A 67 -23.43 29.53 -14.55
N GLU A 68 -24.71 29.25 -14.34
CA GLU A 68 -25.78 29.75 -15.23
C GLU A 68 -25.88 31.28 -15.18
N ALA A 69 -25.83 31.88 -13.98
CA ALA A 69 -25.78 33.34 -13.85
C ALA A 69 -24.50 33.96 -14.48
N GLN A 70 -23.38 33.22 -14.49
CA GLN A 70 -22.10 33.69 -15.02
C GLN A 70 -22.07 33.78 -16.54
N GLN A 71 -22.80 32.90 -17.24
CA GLN A 71 -22.97 32.98 -18.69
C GLN A 71 -23.58 34.34 -19.11
N PHE A 72 -24.41 34.93 -18.26
CA PHE A 72 -25.04 36.23 -18.49
C PHE A 72 -24.11 37.42 -18.19
N ASN A 73 -23.31 37.33 -17.12
CA ASN A 73 -22.41 38.41 -16.71
C ASN A 73 -21.08 37.85 -16.14
N PRO A 74 -20.12 37.50 -17.02
CA PRO A 74 -18.81 37.00 -16.59
C PRO A 74 -17.93 38.09 -15.96
N ASN A 75 -18.34 39.35 -16.03
CA ASN A 75 -17.59 40.50 -15.50
C ASN A 75 -18.11 40.96 -14.12
N ASN A 76 -18.78 40.09 -13.36
CA ASN A 76 -19.13 40.35 -11.96
C ASN A 76 -18.09 39.72 -11.01
N ALA A 77 -17.34 40.55 -10.26
CA ALA A 77 -16.29 40.05 -9.37
C ALA A 77 -16.83 39.12 -8.27
N ALA A 78 -17.91 39.53 -7.57
CA ALA A 78 -18.49 38.77 -6.47
C ALA A 78 -19.03 37.39 -6.90
N LEU A 79 -19.64 37.29 -8.08
CA LEU A 79 -20.09 36.01 -8.64
C LEU A 79 -18.90 35.10 -8.94
N ASN A 80 -17.83 35.63 -9.55
CA ASN A 80 -16.63 34.84 -9.82
C ASN A 80 -15.95 34.35 -8.52
N VAL A 81 -15.99 35.14 -7.43
CA VAL A 81 -15.52 34.68 -6.10
C VAL A 81 -16.35 33.51 -5.60
N LYS A 82 -17.69 33.60 -5.64
CA LYS A 82 -18.59 32.51 -5.21
C LYS A 82 -18.37 31.22 -6.01
N ILE A 83 -18.19 31.33 -7.32
CA ILE A 83 -17.88 30.18 -8.19
C ILE A 83 -16.54 29.58 -7.82
N GLY A 84 -15.51 30.41 -7.65
CA GLY A 84 -14.18 29.97 -7.22
C GLY A 84 -14.22 29.22 -5.89
N ASP A 85 -14.95 29.75 -4.92
CA ASP A 85 -15.11 29.14 -3.60
C ASP A 85 -15.86 27.81 -3.67
N CYS A 86 -16.95 27.74 -4.47
CA CYS A 86 -17.65 26.47 -4.70
C CYS A 86 -16.73 25.41 -5.32
N TYR A 87 -15.88 25.81 -6.29
CA TYR A 87 -14.91 24.88 -6.88
C TYR A 87 -13.87 24.41 -5.86
N LEU A 88 -13.34 25.29 -5.00
CA LEU A 88 -12.37 24.93 -3.95
C LEU A 88 -12.92 23.89 -2.96
N HIS A 89 -14.25 23.81 -2.80
CA HIS A 89 -14.96 22.82 -1.98
C HIS A 89 -15.54 21.66 -2.81
N SER A 90 -15.05 21.45 -4.03
CA SER A 90 -15.48 20.37 -4.92
C SER A 90 -14.32 19.42 -5.25
N SER A 91 -14.60 18.32 -5.94
CA SER A 91 -13.58 17.43 -6.53
C SER A 91 -12.90 18.02 -7.79
N THR A 92 -13.12 19.29 -8.10
CA THR A 92 -12.52 19.97 -9.26
C THR A 92 -11.88 21.28 -8.83
N LYS A 93 -11.17 21.27 -7.69
CA LYS A 93 -10.63 22.47 -7.03
C LYS A 93 -9.79 23.35 -7.93
N THR A 94 -9.00 22.75 -8.83
CA THR A 94 -8.15 23.48 -9.76
C THR A 94 -8.94 24.35 -10.77
N ALA A 95 -10.22 24.06 -11.00
CA ALA A 95 -11.11 24.88 -11.82
C ALA A 95 -11.45 26.25 -11.19
N ALA A 96 -11.19 26.45 -9.90
CA ALA A 96 -11.42 27.72 -9.20
C ALA A 96 -10.51 28.86 -9.72
N LEU A 97 -9.27 28.52 -10.10
CA LEU A 97 -8.23 29.50 -10.40
C LEU A 97 -8.63 30.55 -11.46
N PRO A 98 -9.16 30.20 -12.65
CA PRO A 98 -9.53 31.19 -13.65
C PRO A 98 -10.60 32.17 -13.16
N TYR A 99 -11.58 31.72 -12.36
CA TYR A 99 -12.63 32.59 -11.81
C TYR A 99 -12.07 33.56 -10.77
N LEU A 100 -11.23 33.08 -9.86
CA LEU A 100 -10.64 33.92 -8.82
C LEU A 100 -9.65 34.93 -9.40
N GLN A 101 -8.86 34.54 -10.40
CA GLN A 101 -8.00 35.48 -11.14
C GLN A 101 -8.83 36.53 -11.91
N LYS A 102 -10.00 36.14 -12.43
CA LYS A 102 -10.91 37.09 -13.09
C LYS A 102 -11.51 38.05 -12.08
N ALA A 103 -11.93 37.58 -10.90
CA ALA A 103 -12.45 38.41 -9.83
C ALA A 103 -11.43 39.47 -9.38
N ALA A 104 -10.19 39.06 -9.07
CA ALA A 104 -9.12 39.97 -8.65
C ALA A 104 -8.74 41.02 -9.72
N LYS A 105 -8.93 40.71 -11.01
CA LYS A 105 -8.74 41.68 -12.10
C LYS A 105 -9.89 42.68 -12.24
N LEU A 106 -11.11 42.29 -11.89
CA LEU A 106 -12.31 43.12 -12.00
C LEU A 106 -12.49 44.07 -10.81
N ASP A 107 -11.89 43.71 -9.67
CA ASP A 107 -11.92 44.49 -8.45
C ASP A 107 -10.54 44.48 -7.78
N ALA A 108 -9.78 45.56 -7.99
CA ALA A 108 -8.45 45.74 -7.40
C ALA A 108 -8.49 46.04 -5.89
N THR A 109 -9.68 46.24 -5.31
CA THR A 109 -9.91 46.40 -3.86
C THR A 109 -10.40 45.10 -3.23
N ALA A 110 -10.02 43.95 -3.81
CA ALA A 110 -10.30 42.62 -3.33
C ALA A 110 -10.14 42.52 -1.80
N ASP A 111 -11.16 41.98 -1.14
CA ASP A 111 -11.13 41.79 0.30
C ASP A 111 -10.14 40.69 0.72
N ALA A 112 -9.85 40.60 2.03
CA ALA A 112 -8.94 39.60 2.58
C ALA A 112 -9.36 38.16 2.23
N ARG A 113 -10.67 37.88 2.13
CA ARG A 113 -11.21 36.57 1.74
C ARG A 113 -10.87 36.24 0.29
N THR A 114 -11.00 37.20 -0.62
CA THR A 114 -10.68 37.03 -2.04
C THR A 114 -9.20 36.73 -2.24
N HIS A 115 -8.31 37.43 -1.53
CA HIS A 115 -6.87 37.13 -1.52
C HIS A 115 -6.59 35.71 -1.02
N TYR A 116 -7.23 35.29 0.08
CA TYR A 116 -7.10 33.91 0.58
C TYR A 116 -7.56 32.86 -0.43
N LEU A 117 -8.77 33.01 -1.01
CA LEU A 117 -9.31 32.05 -1.96
C LEU A 117 -8.44 31.96 -3.21
N LEU A 118 -7.97 33.09 -3.73
CA LEU A 118 -7.03 33.12 -4.86
C LEU A 118 -5.71 32.44 -4.50
N ALA A 119 -5.17 32.69 -3.30
CA ALA A 119 -3.97 32.02 -2.81
C ALA A 119 -4.14 30.49 -2.75
N ARG A 120 -5.27 30.00 -2.21
CA ARG A 120 -5.63 28.57 -2.20
C ARG A 120 -5.67 27.99 -3.61
N ALA A 121 -6.32 28.65 -4.55
CA ALA A 121 -6.41 28.17 -5.93
C ALA A 121 -5.04 28.14 -6.65
N LEU A 122 -4.19 29.14 -6.40
CA LEU A 122 -2.81 29.18 -6.89
C LEU A 122 -1.96 28.06 -6.27
N HIS A 123 -2.09 27.84 -4.96
CA HIS A 123 -1.40 26.79 -4.21
C HIS A 123 -1.74 25.41 -4.77
N LEU A 124 -3.04 25.08 -4.88
CA LEU A 124 -3.53 23.83 -5.47
C LEU A 124 -3.13 23.63 -6.93
N SER A 125 -2.81 24.72 -7.63
CA SER A 125 -2.29 24.68 -9.01
C SER A 125 -0.75 24.60 -9.09
N GLY A 126 -0.05 24.42 -7.96
CA GLY A 126 1.41 24.38 -7.89
C GLY A 126 2.09 25.73 -8.19
N LYS A 127 1.35 26.84 -8.18
CA LYS A 127 1.87 28.19 -8.45
C LYS A 127 2.40 28.84 -7.17
N TRP A 128 3.40 28.20 -6.57
CA TRP A 128 3.84 28.45 -5.20
C TRP A 128 4.21 29.92 -4.90
N ARG A 129 4.91 30.59 -5.82
CA ARG A 129 5.34 31.99 -5.62
C ARG A 129 4.17 32.96 -5.65
N GLU A 130 3.23 32.75 -6.56
CA GLU A 130 2.02 33.56 -6.68
C GLU A 130 1.13 33.33 -5.45
N ALA A 131 0.96 32.07 -5.04
CA ALA A 131 0.20 31.73 -3.82
C ALA A 131 0.77 32.41 -2.57
N LEU A 132 2.10 32.38 -2.38
CA LEU A 132 2.76 33.06 -1.26
C LEU A 132 2.49 34.57 -1.24
N ALA A 133 2.49 35.22 -2.40
CA ALA A 133 2.22 36.65 -2.49
C ALA A 133 0.76 36.96 -2.08
N GLU A 134 -0.19 36.13 -2.52
CA GLU A 134 -1.60 36.30 -2.17
C GLU A 134 -1.88 35.97 -0.68
N TYR A 135 -1.25 34.94 -0.10
CA TYR A 135 -1.37 34.66 1.34
C TYR A 135 -0.80 35.78 2.22
N GLN A 136 0.20 36.54 1.75
CA GLN A 136 0.72 37.69 2.49
C GLN A 136 -0.25 38.87 2.51
N GLN A 137 -1.09 39.00 1.47
CA GLN A 137 -2.15 40.01 1.41
C GLN A 137 -3.40 39.57 2.16
N ALA A 138 -3.64 38.25 2.26
CA ALA A 138 -4.70 37.71 3.09
C ALA A 138 -4.48 38.11 4.57
N GLN A 139 -5.46 38.79 5.16
CA GLN A 139 -5.55 39.00 6.60
C GLN A 139 -6.41 37.89 7.21
N PRO A 140 -6.25 37.55 8.52
CA PRO A 140 -7.16 36.65 9.19
C PRO A 140 -8.62 37.10 9.04
N VAL A 141 -9.50 36.18 8.68
CA VAL A 141 -10.93 36.44 8.46
C VAL A 141 -11.73 35.72 9.54
N GLY A 142 -12.52 36.44 10.32
CA GLY A 142 -13.44 35.83 11.28
C GLY A 142 -14.58 35.11 10.54
N GLY A 143 -14.94 33.91 10.99
CA GLY A 143 -16.08 33.17 10.43
C GLY A 143 -17.38 33.96 10.64
N ASN A 144 -18.18 34.11 9.59
CA ASN A 144 -19.49 34.75 9.67
C ASN A 144 -20.49 34.04 8.75
N THR A 145 -21.17 33.04 9.32
CA THR A 145 -22.16 32.22 8.60
C THR A 145 -23.33 33.04 8.05
N ARG A 146 -23.64 34.23 8.62
CA ARG A 146 -24.69 35.12 8.09
C ARG A 146 -24.38 35.69 6.70
N ASN A 147 -23.11 35.75 6.31
CA ASN A 147 -22.68 36.22 5.00
C ASN A 147 -22.37 35.07 4.02
N GLY A 148 -22.44 33.82 4.44
CA GLY A 148 -21.93 32.66 3.69
C GLY A 148 -20.41 32.46 3.86
N ASP A 149 -19.81 32.99 4.93
CA ASP A 149 -18.42 32.72 5.33
C ASP A 149 -18.42 31.55 6.34
N ALA A 150 -18.28 30.31 5.88
CA ALA A 150 -18.34 29.15 6.78
C ALA A 150 -17.03 28.89 7.55
N GLU A 151 -15.87 29.23 6.97
CA GLU A 151 -14.57 28.99 7.61
C GLU A 151 -13.94 30.28 8.14
N SER A 152 -13.62 30.28 9.44
CA SER A 152 -12.69 31.27 9.99
C SER A 152 -11.27 30.93 9.58
N ILE A 153 -10.50 31.92 9.13
CA ILE A 153 -9.10 31.76 8.75
C ILE A 153 -8.26 32.46 9.80
N SER A 154 -7.52 31.69 10.59
CA SER A 154 -6.63 32.23 11.61
C SER A 154 -5.28 32.66 11.01
N ALA A 155 -4.51 33.44 11.78
CA ALA A 155 -3.14 33.77 11.40
C ALA A 155 -2.23 32.52 11.33
N ASN A 156 -2.52 31.50 12.15
CA ASN A 156 -1.76 30.24 12.15
C ASN A 156 -2.03 29.44 10.87
N ASP A 157 -3.27 29.43 10.38
CA ASP A 157 -3.63 28.75 9.13
C ASP A 157 -2.89 29.38 7.95
N LEU A 158 -2.86 30.72 7.86
CA LEU A 158 -2.11 31.43 6.82
C LEU A 158 -0.61 31.12 6.88
N GLN A 159 -0.01 31.11 8.08
CA GLN A 159 1.40 30.74 8.22
C GLN A 159 1.67 29.29 7.81
N ARG A 160 0.75 28.37 8.13
CA ARG A 160 0.81 26.96 7.72
C ARG A 160 0.76 26.84 6.19
N TYR A 161 -0.21 27.46 5.52
CA TYR A 161 -0.31 27.44 4.06
C TYR A 161 0.92 28.05 3.37
N MET A 162 1.45 29.15 3.92
CA MET A 162 2.70 29.74 3.42
C MET A 162 3.89 28.79 3.60
N GLN A 163 3.97 28.08 4.72
CA GLN A 163 5.02 27.09 4.93
C GLN A 163 4.89 25.90 3.98
N GLN A 164 3.67 25.39 3.76
CA GLN A 164 3.37 24.36 2.76
C GLN A 164 3.79 24.80 1.35
N CYS A 165 3.54 26.06 0.96
CA CYS A 165 4.04 26.58 -0.31
C CYS A 165 5.57 26.58 -0.42
N ARG A 166 6.29 26.89 0.67
CA ARG A 166 7.76 26.84 0.68
C ARG A 166 8.27 25.40 0.60
N ASN A 167 7.65 24.48 1.32
CA ASN A 167 7.95 23.05 1.23
C ASN A 167 7.71 22.55 -0.21
N GLY A 168 6.59 22.96 -0.81
CA GLY A 168 6.24 22.65 -2.20
C GLY A 168 7.28 23.11 -3.21
N GLN A 169 7.80 24.34 -3.05
CA GLN A 169 8.91 24.85 -3.88
C GLN A 169 10.17 24.01 -3.76
N GLN A 170 10.52 23.56 -2.55
CA GLN A 170 11.72 22.77 -2.30
C GLN A 170 11.59 21.36 -2.89
N LEU A 171 10.45 20.70 -2.65
CA LEU A 171 10.17 19.35 -3.17
C LEU A 171 10.08 19.35 -4.70
N ALA A 172 9.39 20.34 -5.30
CA ALA A 172 9.28 20.44 -6.76
C ALA A 172 10.62 20.76 -7.45
N ALA A 173 11.59 21.35 -6.74
CA ALA A 173 12.93 21.58 -7.28
C ALA A 173 13.76 20.30 -7.42
N HIS A 174 13.39 19.23 -6.70
CA HIS A 174 14.08 17.94 -6.69
C HIS A 174 13.08 16.79 -6.88
N PRO A 175 12.46 16.66 -8.07
CA PRO A 175 11.40 15.70 -8.28
C PRO A 175 11.86 14.26 -8.08
N THR A 176 11.04 13.49 -7.36
CA THR A 176 11.21 12.06 -7.16
C THR A 176 11.13 11.34 -8.50
N ARG A 177 12.08 10.43 -8.75
CA ARG A 177 12.21 9.73 -10.04
C ARG A 177 11.23 8.56 -10.12
N VAL A 178 10.02 8.86 -10.57
CA VAL A 178 8.93 7.90 -10.75
C VAL A 178 8.18 8.11 -12.07
N PHE A 179 7.50 7.07 -12.53
CA PHE A 179 6.33 7.22 -13.40
C PHE A 179 5.06 7.08 -12.56
N ILE A 180 4.06 7.90 -12.84
CA ILE A 180 2.75 7.84 -12.20
C ILE A 180 1.72 7.69 -13.31
N ASP A 181 1.11 6.52 -13.37
CA ASP A 181 0.11 6.18 -14.37
C ASP A 181 -1.25 6.08 -13.68
N ASN A 182 -2.30 6.62 -14.30
CA ASN A 182 -3.66 6.29 -13.89
C ASN A 182 -3.86 4.77 -14.07
N ALA A 183 -4.41 4.08 -13.07
CA ALA A 183 -4.53 2.62 -13.12
C ALA A 183 -5.55 2.10 -14.15
N GLY A 184 -6.25 3.02 -14.83
CA GLY A 184 -7.08 2.76 -15.99
C GLY A 184 -8.51 2.36 -15.64
N PRO A 185 -9.40 2.27 -16.65
CA PRO A 185 -10.84 2.04 -16.47
C PRO A 185 -11.22 0.61 -16.04
N GLU A 186 -10.21 -0.26 -15.87
CA GLU A 186 -10.38 -1.58 -15.27
C GLU A 186 -10.51 -1.46 -13.75
N LEU A 187 -9.75 -0.55 -13.13
CA LEU A 187 -9.84 -0.23 -11.71
C LEU A 187 -10.71 0.99 -11.47
N ASN A 188 -10.49 2.10 -12.19
CA ASN A 188 -11.19 3.37 -12.00
C ASN A 188 -12.51 3.44 -12.78
N SER A 189 -13.37 4.35 -12.36
CA SER A 189 -14.70 4.64 -12.89
C SER A 189 -14.88 6.16 -13.07
N ALA A 190 -16.08 6.60 -13.46
CA ALA A 190 -16.40 8.03 -13.54
C ALA A 190 -16.76 8.63 -12.16
N ASP A 191 -16.88 7.78 -11.13
CA ASP A 191 -17.16 8.15 -9.74
C ASP A 191 -15.87 8.01 -8.91
N SER A 192 -15.90 8.33 -7.61
CA SER A 192 -14.72 8.20 -6.75
C SER A 192 -14.29 6.74 -6.54
N ASP A 193 -13.00 6.48 -6.77
CA ASP A 193 -12.29 5.23 -6.52
C ASP A 193 -11.03 5.50 -5.69
N TYR A 194 -10.90 4.84 -4.54
CA TYR A 194 -9.84 5.14 -3.57
C TYR A 194 -9.55 3.97 -2.63
N GLY A 195 -8.61 4.16 -1.70
CA GLY A 195 -8.21 3.19 -0.69
C GLY A 195 -7.62 1.90 -1.26
N PRO A 196 -6.69 1.92 -2.22
CA PRO A 196 -6.18 0.69 -2.80
C PRO A 196 -5.42 -0.12 -1.74
N VAL A 197 -5.65 -1.43 -1.70
CA VAL A 197 -4.87 -2.39 -0.93
C VAL A 197 -4.42 -3.53 -1.85
N VAL A 198 -3.16 -3.94 -1.76
CA VAL A 198 -2.53 -4.86 -2.72
C VAL A 198 -1.82 -6.00 -2.02
N SER A 199 -1.87 -7.21 -2.59
CA SER A 199 -1.10 -8.35 -2.07
C SER A 199 0.40 -8.11 -2.27
N ALA A 200 1.24 -8.74 -1.45
CA ALA A 200 2.68 -8.51 -1.49
C ALA A 200 3.34 -8.92 -2.83
N ASP A 201 2.76 -9.90 -3.54
CA ASP A 201 3.16 -10.31 -4.89
C ASP A 201 2.46 -9.53 -6.02
N GLU A 202 1.68 -8.49 -5.70
CA GLU A 202 0.94 -7.67 -6.67
C GLU A 202 -0.06 -8.47 -7.53
N SER A 203 -0.47 -9.66 -7.08
CA SER A 203 -1.41 -10.51 -7.85
C SER A 203 -2.88 -10.14 -7.65
N THR A 204 -3.23 -9.50 -6.53
CA THR A 204 -4.58 -9.06 -6.20
C THR A 204 -4.56 -7.62 -5.69
N ILE A 205 -5.54 -6.83 -6.10
CA ILE A 205 -5.81 -5.49 -5.56
C ILE A 205 -7.29 -5.40 -5.19
N LEU A 206 -7.57 -4.73 -4.08
CA LEU A 206 -8.92 -4.31 -3.72
C LEU A 206 -8.96 -2.79 -3.63
N ILE A 207 -10.11 -2.22 -3.97
CA ILE A 207 -10.35 -0.78 -3.97
C ILE A 207 -11.72 -0.50 -3.37
N THR A 208 -11.89 0.69 -2.82
CA THR A 208 -13.19 1.27 -2.49
C THR A 208 -13.72 2.02 -3.70
N SER A 209 -15.01 1.86 -3.99
CA SER A 209 -15.66 2.59 -5.08
C SER A 209 -17.05 3.07 -4.72
N ARG A 210 -17.40 4.26 -5.22
CA ARG A 210 -18.75 4.85 -5.14
C ARG A 210 -19.54 4.75 -6.43
N ARG A 211 -19.10 3.86 -7.34
CA ARG A 211 -19.71 3.65 -8.66
C ARG A 211 -21.13 3.08 -8.57
N ALA A 212 -21.89 3.30 -9.65
CA ALA A 212 -23.18 2.64 -9.83
C ALA A 212 -23.08 1.10 -9.76
N GLY A 213 -24.09 0.47 -9.15
CA GLY A 213 -24.11 -0.97 -8.89
C GLY A 213 -23.53 -1.36 -7.53
N SER A 214 -23.45 -0.42 -6.58
CA SER A 214 -23.18 -0.72 -5.18
C SER A 214 -24.25 -1.63 -4.57
N THR A 215 -23.85 -2.34 -3.54
CA THR A 215 -24.70 -3.21 -2.75
C THR A 215 -25.72 -2.34 -2.01
N GLY A 216 -26.99 -2.74 -2.03
CA GLY A 216 -28.10 -1.92 -1.53
C GLY A 216 -28.52 -0.74 -2.42
N GLY A 217 -27.67 -0.27 -3.34
CA GLY A 217 -28.00 0.74 -4.35
C GLY A 217 -28.36 2.12 -3.77
N LYS A 218 -28.02 2.40 -2.51
CA LYS A 218 -28.28 3.67 -1.86
C LYS A 218 -27.27 4.73 -2.31
N LYS A 219 -27.76 5.96 -2.41
CA LYS A 219 -26.93 7.15 -2.61
C LYS A 219 -26.72 7.85 -1.30
N ASP A 220 -25.53 8.39 -1.15
CA ASP A 220 -25.18 9.22 -0.02
C ASP A 220 -25.99 10.54 -0.08
N PRO A 221 -26.74 10.89 0.97
CA PRO A 221 -27.48 12.15 1.02
C PRO A 221 -26.57 13.39 1.07
N GLU A 222 -25.36 13.25 1.60
CA GLU A 222 -24.40 14.35 1.84
C GLU A 222 -23.31 14.41 0.75
N GLY A 223 -23.12 13.31 0.02
CA GLY A 223 -22.12 13.17 -1.04
C GLY A 223 -22.68 12.99 -2.45
N ASN A 224 -21.83 13.24 -3.45
CA ASN A 224 -22.11 12.85 -4.82
C ASN A 224 -21.61 11.41 -5.04
N GLY A 225 -22.50 10.42 -4.90
CA GLY A 225 -22.17 9.03 -5.23
C GLY A 225 -23.06 8.00 -4.56
N PHE A 226 -22.83 6.73 -4.89
CA PHE A 226 -23.37 5.63 -4.12
C PHE A 226 -22.61 5.47 -2.80
N PHE A 227 -23.21 4.75 -1.84
CA PHE A 227 -22.47 4.26 -0.68
C PHE A 227 -21.25 3.43 -1.14
N GLU A 228 -20.17 3.53 -0.37
CA GLU A 228 -18.94 2.82 -0.67
C GLU A 228 -19.13 1.32 -0.65
N ASP A 229 -18.55 0.67 -1.66
CA ASP A 229 -18.42 -0.78 -1.72
C ASP A 229 -16.97 -1.16 -2.03
N ILE A 230 -16.58 -2.36 -1.59
CA ILE A 230 -15.30 -2.97 -1.91
C ILE A 230 -15.38 -3.73 -3.23
N TYR A 231 -14.41 -3.47 -4.11
CA TYR A 231 -14.22 -4.14 -5.38
C TYR A 231 -12.85 -4.81 -5.42
N GLN A 232 -12.75 -5.94 -6.12
CA GLN A 232 -11.51 -6.72 -6.27
C GLN A 232 -11.13 -6.90 -7.74
N ALA A 233 -9.83 -6.87 -8.02
CA ALA A 233 -9.26 -7.21 -9.32
C ALA A 233 -8.00 -8.07 -9.16
N SER A 234 -7.65 -8.79 -10.22
CA SER A 234 -6.46 -9.64 -10.29
C SER A 234 -5.53 -9.20 -11.41
N TRP A 235 -4.23 -9.30 -11.18
CA TRP A 235 -3.23 -8.94 -12.16
C TRP A 235 -3.16 -9.99 -13.28
N GLN A 236 -3.28 -9.55 -14.53
CA GLN A 236 -3.25 -10.42 -15.72
C GLN A 236 -1.89 -10.38 -16.44
N GLY A 237 -0.81 -10.01 -15.75
CA GLY A 237 0.54 -9.93 -16.30
C GLY A 237 0.87 -8.62 -17.03
N LYS A 238 -0.14 -7.91 -17.55
CA LYS A 238 0.02 -6.61 -18.24
C LYS A 238 -0.91 -5.52 -17.74
N LYS A 239 -2.11 -5.90 -17.31
CA LYS A 239 -3.14 -5.01 -16.78
C LYS A 239 -3.91 -5.71 -15.68
N TRP A 240 -4.59 -4.94 -14.85
CA TRP A 240 -5.60 -5.46 -13.94
C TRP A 240 -6.81 -5.99 -14.71
N SER A 241 -7.46 -7.02 -14.19
CA SER A 241 -8.82 -7.37 -14.59
C SER A 241 -9.77 -6.24 -14.22
N ARG A 242 -10.95 -6.21 -14.84
CA ARG A 242 -12.02 -5.31 -14.40
C ARG A 242 -12.35 -5.59 -12.94
N ALA A 243 -12.41 -4.53 -12.12
CA ALA A 243 -12.74 -4.61 -10.72
C ALA A 243 -14.20 -5.08 -10.56
N THR A 244 -14.40 -6.13 -9.77
CA THR A 244 -15.70 -6.76 -9.50
C THR A 244 -16.14 -6.48 -8.08
N ASN A 245 -17.39 -6.08 -7.90
CA ASN A 245 -18.00 -5.85 -6.58
C ASN A 245 -17.95 -7.16 -5.77
N LEU A 246 -17.50 -7.11 -4.51
CA LEU A 246 -17.46 -8.28 -3.64
C LEU A 246 -18.85 -8.77 -3.21
N GLY A 247 -19.82 -7.86 -3.16
CA GLY A 247 -21.18 -8.13 -2.72
C GLY A 247 -21.27 -8.65 -1.29
N THR A 248 -22.43 -9.20 -0.93
CA THR A 248 -22.66 -9.81 0.38
C THR A 248 -21.81 -11.09 0.53
N PRO A 249 -21.24 -11.38 1.71
CA PRO A 249 -21.50 -10.75 2.99
C PRO A 249 -20.53 -9.63 3.38
N VAL A 250 -19.63 -9.23 2.47
CA VAL A 250 -18.63 -8.18 2.73
C VAL A 250 -19.27 -6.81 2.62
N ASN A 251 -19.82 -6.51 1.45
CA ASN A 251 -20.56 -5.30 1.20
C ASN A 251 -22.00 -5.47 1.71
N THR A 252 -22.51 -4.41 2.32
CA THR A 252 -23.83 -4.32 2.91
C THR A 252 -24.63 -3.22 2.21
N ASP A 253 -25.76 -2.78 2.77
CA ASP A 253 -26.51 -1.63 2.26
C ASP A 253 -26.09 -0.31 2.93
N ASP A 254 -24.89 -0.28 3.51
CA ASP A 254 -24.23 0.84 4.19
C ASP A 254 -22.79 0.98 3.68
N HIS A 255 -22.07 2.02 4.11
CA HIS A 255 -20.71 2.31 3.68
C HIS A 255 -19.73 1.20 4.07
N ASN A 256 -19.08 0.57 3.08
CA ASN A 256 -18.04 -0.43 3.24
C ASN A 256 -16.80 -0.09 2.41
N ALA A 257 -15.67 0.11 3.07
CA ALA A 257 -14.43 0.53 2.43
C ALA A 257 -13.25 -0.38 2.76
N THR A 258 -12.31 -0.46 1.83
CA THR A 258 -11.02 -1.13 2.01
C THR A 258 -10.15 -0.38 3.01
N VAL A 259 -9.53 -1.11 3.93
CA VAL A 259 -8.64 -0.52 4.94
C VAL A 259 -7.23 -1.08 4.84
N GLY A 260 -7.12 -2.41 4.80
CA GLY A 260 -5.83 -3.08 4.75
C GLY A 260 -5.97 -4.50 4.21
N LEU A 261 -4.89 -5.03 3.65
CA LEU A 261 -4.82 -6.41 3.16
C LEU A 261 -3.56 -7.05 3.71
N ALA A 262 -3.69 -8.25 4.26
CA ALA A 262 -2.52 -9.02 4.68
C ALA A 262 -1.65 -9.34 3.45
N PRO A 263 -0.32 -9.50 3.62
CA PRO A 263 0.60 -9.75 2.51
C PRO A 263 0.18 -10.89 1.57
N ASP A 264 -0.44 -11.93 2.12
CA ASP A 264 -0.89 -13.12 1.39
C ASP A 264 -2.19 -12.94 0.61
N GLY A 265 -2.88 -11.82 0.78
CA GLY A 265 -4.16 -11.52 0.14
C GLY A 265 -5.34 -12.33 0.68
N GLN A 266 -5.20 -13.04 1.80
CA GLN A 266 -6.25 -13.90 2.35
C GLN A 266 -6.97 -13.34 3.57
N ARG A 267 -6.51 -12.21 4.12
CA ARG A 267 -7.17 -11.48 5.21
C ARG A 267 -7.24 -10.01 4.86
N MET A 268 -8.41 -9.41 5.05
CA MET A 268 -8.61 -7.99 4.79
C MET A 268 -9.27 -7.30 5.98
N LEU A 269 -8.90 -6.04 6.16
CA LEU A 269 -9.55 -5.10 7.06
C LEU A 269 -10.58 -4.30 6.26
N VAL A 270 -11.75 -4.14 6.85
CA VAL A 270 -12.92 -3.47 6.27
C VAL A 270 -13.37 -2.38 7.22
N TYR A 271 -13.53 -1.17 6.70
CA TYR A 271 -14.22 -0.10 7.39
C TYR A 271 -15.73 -0.28 7.17
N VAL A 272 -16.51 -0.08 8.22
CA VAL A 272 -17.97 -0.05 8.16
C VAL A 272 -18.48 1.22 8.82
N GLY A 273 -19.37 1.96 8.14
CA GLY A 273 -19.93 3.22 8.64
C GLY A 273 -20.76 3.13 9.93
N THR A 274 -21.04 1.92 10.42
CA THR A 274 -21.73 1.70 11.70
C THR A 274 -20.95 2.28 12.88
N ASN A 275 -21.66 2.85 13.87
CA ASN A 275 -21.10 3.48 15.08
C ASN A 275 -20.15 4.65 14.85
N GLY A 276 -20.20 5.31 13.68
CA GLY A 276 -19.28 6.40 13.36
C GLY A 276 -17.96 5.94 12.73
N GLY A 277 -17.82 4.65 12.42
CA GLY A 277 -16.68 4.07 11.71
C GLY A 277 -15.96 3.00 12.53
N ASP A 278 -16.27 1.74 12.27
CA ASP A 278 -15.65 0.57 12.93
C ASP A 278 -14.70 -0.17 11.97
N LEU A 279 -13.60 -0.71 12.52
CA LEU A 279 -12.71 -1.62 11.79
C LEU A 279 -13.10 -3.09 12.02
N LEU A 280 -13.30 -3.82 10.93
CA LEU A 280 -13.66 -5.24 10.93
C LEU A 280 -12.63 -6.04 10.11
N GLU A 281 -12.60 -7.37 10.31
CA GLU A 281 -11.75 -8.30 9.57
C GLU A 281 -12.58 -9.37 8.84
N ALA A 282 -12.24 -9.62 7.58
CA ALA A 282 -12.76 -10.75 6.80
C ALA A 282 -11.61 -11.65 6.32
N ASN A 283 -11.92 -12.95 6.17
CA ASN A 283 -10.99 -13.97 5.69
C ASN A 283 -11.46 -14.51 4.34
N LEU A 284 -10.53 -14.82 3.45
CA LEU A 284 -10.80 -15.48 2.18
C LEU A 284 -10.76 -17.00 2.39
N THR A 285 -11.92 -17.64 2.31
CA THR A 285 -12.05 -19.10 2.39
C THR A 285 -12.37 -19.67 1.02
N GLY A 286 -11.38 -20.33 0.41
CA GLY A 286 -11.49 -20.76 -0.98
C GLY A 286 -11.56 -19.56 -1.92
N SER A 287 -12.68 -19.39 -2.61
CA SER A 287 -12.94 -18.23 -3.49
C SER A 287 -13.87 -17.17 -2.89
N ALA A 288 -14.33 -17.35 -1.65
CA ALA A 288 -15.34 -16.48 -1.05
C ALA A 288 -14.83 -15.82 0.23
N TRP A 289 -15.09 -14.52 0.36
CA TRP A 289 -14.82 -13.76 1.59
C TRP A 289 -15.89 -14.05 2.65
N THR A 290 -15.47 -14.25 3.88
CA THR A 290 -16.37 -14.41 5.03
C THR A 290 -17.03 -13.09 5.41
N LYS A 291 -18.15 -13.14 6.16
CA LYS A 291 -18.72 -11.95 6.79
C LYS A 291 -17.67 -11.27 7.69
N PRO A 292 -17.42 -9.95 7.55
CA PRO A 292 -16.49 -9.22 8.41
C PRO A 292 -16.87 -9.32 9.89
N LYS A 293 -15.88 -9.43 10.77
CA LYS A 293 -16.01 -9.53 12.23
C LYS A 293 -15.32 -8.36 12.92
N GLN A 294 -15.92 -7.83 13.98
CA GLN A 294 -15.35 -6.71 14.74
C GLN A 294 -14.02 -7.08 15.43
N LEU A 295 -13.11 -6.11 15.49
CA LEU A 295 -11.77 -6.26 16.08
C LEU A 295 -11.74 -6.01 17.61
N GLY A 296 -12.92 -5.88 18.23
CA GLY A 296 -13.08 -5.74 19.67
C GLY A 296 -12.79 -4.33 20.19
N SER A 297 -13.14 -4.09 21.46
CA SER A 297 -13.21 -2.75 22.06
C SER A 297 -11.87 -2.07 22.35
N ARG A 298 -10.74 -2.73 22.06
CA ARG A 298 -9.41 -2.08 22.13
C ARG A 298 -9.15 -1.23 20.89
N ILE A 299 -9.72 -1.64 19.76
CA ILE A 299 -9.53 -1.01 18.46
C ILE A 299 -10.76 -0.16 18.16
N ASN A 300 -11.93 -0.79 18.09
CA ASN A 300 -13.20 -0.13 17.81
C ASN A 300 -13.72 0.55 19.06
N THR A 301 -13.73 1.88 19.05
CA THR A 301 -14.16 2.68 20.20
C THR A 301 -15.35 3.57 19.84
N LYS A 302 -15.59 4.63 20.62
CA LYS A 302 -16.58 5.66 20.29
C LYS A 302 -16.00 6.75 19.36
N TYR A 303 -14.68 6.68 19.16
CA TYR A 303 -13.89 7.58 18.34
C TYR A 303 -13.86 7.02 16.91
N HIS A 304 -13.47 7.85 15.95
CA HIS A 304 -13.36 7.43 14.57
C HIS A 304 -12.05 6.65 14.35
N GLU A 305 -12.16 5.43 13.83
CA GLU A 305 -11.03 4.62 13.37
C GLU A 305 -11.07 4.47 11.85
N SER A 306 -10.17 5.15 11.14
CA SER A 306 -10.28 5.37 9.68
C SER A 306 -9.45 4.45 8.81
N SER A 307 -8.22 4.11 9.23
CA SER A 307 -7.32 3.24 8.46
C SER A 307 -6.46 2.33 9.33
N ALA A 308 -5.97 1.23 8.77
CA ALA A 308 -5.16 0.26 9.48
C ALA A 308 -4.37 -0.67 8.54
N SER A 309 -3.25 -1.18 9.05
CA SER A 309 -2.37 -2.12 8.36
C SER A 309 -1.83 -3.18 9.32
N TYR A 310 -1.79 -4.42 8.85
CA TYR A 310 -1.08 -5.49 9.54
C TYR A 310 0.43 -5.31 9.45
N SER A 311 1.18 -5.76 10.45
CA SER A 311 2.57 -6.16 10.25
C SER A 311 2.65 -7.40 9.34
N PRO A 312 3.79 -7.68 8.69
CA PRO A 312 3.89 -8.80 7.75
C PRO A 312 3.60 -10.18 8.37
N ASP A 313 3.91 -10.35 9.66
CA ASP A 313 3.60 -11.56 10.44
C ASP A 313 2.15 -11.60 10.95
N GLY A 314 1.38 -10.52 10.78
CA GLY A 314 0.00 -10.38 11.25
C GLY A 314 -0.16 -10.23 12.77
N ARG A 315 0.94 -10.14 13.53
CA ARG A 315 0.90 -10.02 14.99
C ARG A 315 0.48 -8.62 15.46
N TRP A 316 0.97 -7.59 14.79
CA TRP A 316 0.70 -6.21 15.12
C TRP A 316 -0.30 -5.62 14.13
N LEU A 317 -1.21 -4.82 14.66
CA LEU A 317 -2.05 -3.94 13.87
C LEU A 317 -1.64 -2.49 14.14
N TYR A 318 -1.34 -1.76 13.08
CA TYR A 318 -1.17 -0.32 13.08
C TYR A 318 -2.49 0.30 12.62
N PHE A 319 -3.01 1.31 13.31
CA PHE A 319 -4.29 1.91 12.95
C PHE A 319 -4.37 3.37 13.34
N VAL A 320 -5.17 4.14 12.62
CA VAL A 320 -5.44 5.56 12.85
C VAL A 320 -6.68 5.70 13.72
N SER A 321 -6.64 6.63 14.68
CA SER A 321 -7.78 6.93 15.55
C SER A 321 -7.75 8.39 16.01
N ASP A 322 -8.91 9.04 16.09
CA ASP A 322 -9.08 10.39 16.67
C ASP A 322 -9.34 10.39 18.19
N ARG A 323 -8.96 9.28 18.86
CA ARG A 323 -9.08 9.16 20.32
C ARG A 323 -8.30 10.26 21.03
N GLN A 324 -8.90 10.83 22.07
CA GLN A 324 -8.32 11.98 22.76
C GLN A 324 -7.25 11.59 23.78
N GLU A 325 -7.37 10.42 24.41
CA GLU A 325 -6.46 10.01 25.47
C GLU A 325 -5.06 9.66 24.93
N GLY A 326 -4.06 10.45 25.33
CA GLY A 326 -2.67 10.26 24.90
C GLY A 326 -2.41 10.62 23.45
N SER A 327 -3.33 11.36 22.81
CA SER A 327 -3.15 11.89 21.47
C SER A 327 -2.24 13.12 21.44
N LEU A 328 -1.58 13.34 20.30
CA LEU A 328 -0.75 14.49 20.00
C LEU A 328 -1.47 15.54 19.14
N GLY A 329 -2.56 15.19 18.47
CA GLY A 329 -3.18 16.02 17.43
C GLY A 329 -4.59 15.58 17.03
N GLY A 330 -4.92 15.75 15.75
CA GLY A 330 -6.25 15.45 15.20
C GLY A 330 -6.55 13.95 15.22
N SER A 331 -5.84 13.19 14.39
CA SER A 331 -5.93 11.73 14.34
C SER A 331 -4.51 11.18 14.36
N ASP A 332 -4.27 10.18 15.18
CA ASP A 332 -2.94 9.65 15.42
C ASP A 332 -2.84 8.18 15.01
N ILE A 333 -1.62 7.74 14.70
CA ILE A 333 -1.30 6.33 14.46
C ILE A 333 -0.97 5.63 15.78
N TYR A 334 -1.64 4.52 16.04
CA TYR A 334 -1.44 3.61 17.15
C TYR A 334 -0.97 2.24 16.65
N LYS A 335 -0.36 1.44 17.54
CA LYS A 335 -0.12 0.01 17.31
C LYS A 335 -0.65 -0.85 18.46
N VAL A 336 -1.12 -2.05 18.13
CA VAL A 336 -1.63 -3.02 19.12
C VAL A 336 -1.21 -4.45 18.78
N ASP A 337 -0.87 -5.23 19.81
CA ASP A 337 -0.65 -6.68 19.67
C ASP A 337 -2.02 -7.37 19.58
N MET A 338 -2.28 -8.00 18.45
CA MET A 338 -3.55 -8.66 18.13
C MET A 338 -3.79 -9.91 18.98
N GLU A 339 -2.72 -10.59 19.41
CA GLU A 339 -2.78 -11.76 20.29
C GLU A 339 -2.63 -11.37 21.77
N GLY A 340 -2.00 -10.22 22.02
CA GLY A 340 -1.79 -9.67 23.34
C GLY A 340 -3.06 -9.09 23.98
N ARG A 341 -2.94 -8.72 25.26
CA ARG A 341 -4.00 -8.04 26.04
C ARG A 341 -3.68 -6.58 26.36
N THR A 342 -2.58 -6.06 25.81
CA THR A 342 -2.14 -4.68 26.07
C THR A 342 -3.03 -3.68 25.34
N GLN A 343 -3.13 -2.47 25.88
CA GLN A 343 -3.82 -1.38 25.19
C GLN A 343 -3.00 -0.91 23.98
N PRO A 344 -3.65 -0.33 22.96
CA PRO A 344 -2.94 0.31 21.86
C PRO A 344 -1.95 1.37 22.34
N VAL A 345 -0.82 1.48 21.66
CA VAL A 345 0.27 2.40 21.97
C VAL A 345 0.38 3.42 20.85
N ASN A 346 0.28 4.71 21.19
CA ASN A 346 0.53 5.80 20.25
C ASN A 346 1.98 5.73 19.74
N LEU A 347 2.21 5.92 18.44
CA LEU A 347 3.56 5.81 17.86
C LEU A 347 4.50 6.97 18.23
N GLY A 348 3.99 8.00 18.91
CA GLY A 348 4.75 9.11 19.46
C GLY A 348 5.08 10.18 18.42
N SER A 349 5.71 11.27 18.88
CA SER A 349 5.91 12.50 18.11
C SER A 349 6.89 12.40 16.95
N ALA A 350 7.56 11.25 16.79
CA ALA A 350 8.37 10.97 15.61
C ALA A 350 7.49 10.68 14.39
N ILE A 351 6.28 10.15 14.61
CA ILE A 351 5.33 9.78 13.56
C ILE A 351 4.14 10.73 13.57
N ASN A 352 3.50 10.86 14.74
CA ASN A 352 2.28 11.64 14.91
C ASN A 352 2.59 13.12 15.17
N THR A 353 1.71 13.99 14.68
CA THR A 353 1.89 15.45 14.76
C THR A 353 0.75 16.10 15.55
N SER A 354 0.75 17.43 15.63
CA SER A 354 -0.40 18.17 16.17
C SER A 354 -1.57 18.28 15.20
N TYR A 355 -1.43 17.73 13.98
CA TYR A 355 -2.43 17.73 12.91
C TYR A 355 -2.99 16.32 12.71
N GLY A 356 -3.59 16.01 11.57
CA GLY A 356 -4.05 14.66 11.25
C GLY A 356 -2.98 13.77 10.61
N GLU A 357 -2.93 12.52 11.03
CA GLU A 357 -2.33 11.40 10.32
C GLU A 357 -3.42 10.47 9.77
N GLU A 358 -3.20 9.90 8.59
CA GLU A 358 -4.14 9.04 7.88
C GLU A 358 -3.41 7.99 7.03
N GLY A 359 -4.10 6.98 6.54
CA GLY A 359 -3.63 6.05 5.50
C GLY A 359 -2.34 5.31 5.88
N VAL A 360 -2.34 4.65 7.03
CA VAL A 360 -1.18 3.91 7.52
C VAL A 360 -0.96 2.58 6.76
N PHE A 361 0.27 2.31 6.35
CA PHE A 361 0.68 1.07 5.68
C PHE A 361 2.05 0.61 6.17
N MET A 362 2.11 -0.60 6.73
CA MET A 362 3.37 -1.27 7.07
C MET A 362 3.85 -2.08 5.87
N ALA A 363 5.03 -1.74 5.36
CA ALA A 363 5.58 -2.43 4.21
C ALA A 363 5.90 -3.91 4.51
N PRO A 364 5.97 -4.78 3.49
CA PRO A 364 6.26 -6.21 3.66
C PRO A 364 7.58 -6.54 4.34
N ASP A 365 8.47 -5.57 4.52
CA ASP A 365 9.73 -5.70 5.25
C ASP A 365 9.60 -5.65 6.78
N GLY A 366 8.44 -5.22 7.28
CA GLY A 366 8.15 -5.05 8.70
C GLY A 366 8.93 -3.92 9.36
N LYS A 367 9.57 -3.04 8.58
CA LYS A 367 10.43 -1.95 9.06
C LYS A 367 10.04 -0.60 8.50
N THR A 368 9.48 -0.53 7.30
CA THR A 368 9.14 0.73 6.66
C THR A 368 7.65 1.00 6.86
N LEU A 369 7.32 2.06 7.58
CA LEU A 369 5.96 2.56 7.73
C LEU A 369 5.72 3.69 6.73
N TYR A 370 4.72 3.53 5.89
CA TYR A 370 4.17 4.60 5.07
C TYR A 370 2.91 5.13 5.74
N PHE A 371 2.70 6.43 5.68
CA PHE A 371 1.50 7.08 6.22
C PHE A 371 1.33 8.45 5.57
N SER A 372 0.11 8.96 5.55
CA SER A 372 -0.17 10.33 5.16
C SER A 372 -0.25 11.24 6.37
N SER A 373 0.27 12.46 6.27
CA SER A 373 0.21 13.44 7.35
C SER A 373 -0.01 14.84 6.81
N GLU A 374 -0.80 15.60 7.55
CA GLU A 374 -1.03 17.03 7.39
C GLU A 374 0.11 17.91 7.97
N GLY A 375 1.01 17.30 8.73
CA GLY A 375 2.11 17.93 9.44
C GLY A 375 3.46 17.79 8.73
N HIS A 376 4.51 17.62 9.53
CA HIS A 376 5.90 17.50 9.06
C HIS A 376 6.27 18.62 8.07
N ASN A 377 6.85 18.28 6.92
CA ASN A 377 7.09 19.21 5.81
C ASN A 377 6.09 19.02 4.66
N SER A 378 4.81 18.76 4.97
CA SER A 378 3.74 18.66 3.95
C SER A 378 3.72 19.88 3.03
N MET A 379 3.41 19.67 1.76
CA MET A 379 3.26 20.70 0.72
C MET A 379 1.81 21.11 0.46
N GLY A 380 0.86 20.42 1.09
CA GLY A 380 -0.57 20.50 0.82
C GLY A 380 -1.38 20.00 2.00
N GLY A 381 -2.54 19.39 1.74
CA GLY A 381 -3.33 18.70 2.77
C GLY A 381 -2.56 17.49 3.33
N TYR A 382 -3.09 16.29 3.09
CA TYR A 382 -2.38 15.06 3.43
C TYR A 382 -1.29 14.73 2.40
N ASP A 383 -0.03 14.69 2.83
CA ASP A 383 1.09 14.23 2.03
C ASP A 383 1.53 12.84 2.49
N ILE A 384 2.00 11.98 1.57
CA ILE A 384 2.55 10.66 1.89
C ILE A 384 4.01 10.78 2.38
N PHE A 385 4.27 10.18 3.53
CA PHE A 385 5.57 10.05 4.18
C PHE A 385 5.96 8.58 4.31
N LYS A 386 7.25 8.34 4.52
CA LYS A 386 7.76 7.06 5.05
C LYS A 386 8.68 7.30 6.24
N SER A 387 8.68 6.38 7.19
CA SER A 387 9.68 6.31 8.28
C SER A 387 10.16 4.87 8.43
N VAL A 388 11.44 4.70 8.78
CA VAL A 388 12.07 3.38 8.94
C VAL A 388 12.29 3.10 10.42
N LEU A 389 11.93 1.90 10.85
CA LEU A 389 12.16 1.40 12.20
C LEU A 389 13.57 0.82 12.33
N GLU A 390 14.42 1.49 13.10
CA GLU A 390 15.77 1.05 13.40
C GLU A 390 15.98 0.95 14.91
N ASN A 391 16.48 -0.19 15.40
CA ASN A 391 16.73 -0.44 16.83
C ASN A 391 15.52 -0.12 17.73
N GLY A 392 14.30 -0.40 17.22
CA GLY A 392 13.05 -0.16 17.94
C GLY A 392 12.59 1.31 17.96
N LYS A 393 13.23 2.19 17.20
CA LYS A 393 12.87 3.61 17.09
C LYS A 393 12.57 3.99 15.64
N TRP A 394 11.52 4.78 15.45
CA TRP A 394 11.20 5.36 14.16
C TRP A 394 12.21 6.47 13.82
N GLY A 395 12.70 6.47 12.58
CA GLY A 395 13.48 7.58 12.04
C GLY A 395 12.61 8.80 11.71
N GLU A 396 13.27 9.90 11.35
CA GLU A 396 12.58 11.11 10.87
C GLU A 396 11.76 10.79 9.60
N PRO A 397 10.47 11.18 9.52
CA PRO A 397 9.65 10.96 8.34
C PRO A 397 10.19 11.66 7.09
N GLU A 398 10.33 10.91 6.00
CA GLU A 398 10.71 11.40 4.68
C GLU A 398 9.44 11.58 3.82
N ASN A 399 9.15 12.82 3.40
CA ASN A 399 8.11 13.12 2.43
C ASN A 399 8.46 12.49 1.07
N LEU A 400 7.54 11.73 0.46
CA LEU A 400 7.80 11.04 -0.82
C LEU A 400 8.00 12.00 -2.01
N GLY A 401 7.71 13.28 -1.81
CA GLY A 401 8.07 14.38 -2.67
C GLY A 401 7.21 14.49 -3.92
N TRP A 402 7.47 15.55 -4.70
CA TRP A 402 6.79 15.77 -5.97
C TRP A 402 7.35 14.82 -7.05
N PRO A 403 6.54 14.22 -7.95
CA PRO A 403 5.10 14.39 -8.10
C PRO A 403 4.27 13.33 -7.37
N ILE A 404 4.83 12.56 -6.43
CA ILE A 404 4.06 11.58 -5.66
C ILE A 404 3.07 12.30 -4.75
N ASN A 405 3.51 13.33 -4.05
CA ASN A 405 2.65 14.27 -3.36
C ASN A 405 2.33 15.47 -4.25
N THR A 406 1.16 16.05 -4.02
CA THR A 406 0.56 17.19 -4.70
C THR A 406 0.27 18.28 -3.68
N PRO A 407 -0.18 19.49 -4.08
CA PRO A 407 -0.57 20.50 -3.12
C PRO A 407 -1.95 20.22 -2.47
N ASP A 408 -2.57 19.07 -2.77
CA ASP A 408 -3.85 18.60 -2.21
C ASP A 408 -3.65 17.24 -1.52
N ASP A 409 -4.73 16.52 -1.20
CA ASP A 409 -4.64 15.25 -0.47
C ASP A 409 -4.16 14.06 -1.33
N ASP A 410 -3.05 13.45 -0.92
CA ASP A 410 -2.55 12.16 -1.38
C ASP A 410 -2.53 11.17 -0.20
N VAL A 411 -3.38 10.12 -0.32
CA VAL A 411 -3.67 9.20 0.80
C VAL A 411 -3.70 7.73 0.36
N PHE A 412 -3.65 6.85 1.36
CA PHE A 412 -3.77 5.39 1.21
C PHE A 412 -2.70 4.78 0.31
N PHE A 413 -1.44 5.17 0.52
CA PHE A 413 -0.31 4.58 -0.19
C PHE A 413 -0.05 3.16 0.28
N VAL A 414 0.06 2.24 -0.68
CA VAL A 414 0.49 0.86 -0.47
C VAL A 414 1.54 0.46 -1.50
N THR A 415 2.39 -0.51 -1.19
CA THR A 415 3.41 -1.00 -2.12
C THR A 415 3.55 -2.51 -2.07
N SER A 416 3.93 -3.10 -3.21
CA SER A 416 4.29 -4.52 -3.28
C SER A 416 5.61 -4.80 -2.56
N ALA A 417 5.90 -6.06 -2.25
CA ALA A 417 7.16 -6.44 -1.60
C ALA A 417 8.40 -6.16 -2.47
N SER A 418 8.23 -6.04 -3.79
CA SER A 418 9.31 -5.65 -4.69
C SER A 418 9.76 -4.19 -4.49
N GLY A 419 8.92 -3.35 -3.89
CA GLY A 419 9.12 -1.90 -3.79
C GLY A 419 9.15 -1.18 -5.14
N ARG A 420 8.97 -1.89 -6.25
CA ARG A 420 9.03 -1.32 -7.61
C ARG A 420 7.76 -0.57 -7.98
N HIS A 421 6.62 -1.05 -7.50
CA HIS A 421 5.31 -0.46 -7.73
C HIS A 421 4.61 -0.10 -6.43
N GLY A 422 4.06 1.11 -6.38
CA GLY A 422 3.13 1.57 -5.34
C GLY A 422 1.77 1.92 -5.94
N TYR A 423 0.74 1.97 -5.09
CA TYR A 423 -0.63 2.37 -5.43
C TYR A 423 -1.14 3.33 -4.37
N TYR A 424 -1.96 4.30 -4.77
CA TYR A 424 -2.51 5.30 -3.85
C TYR A 424 -3.70 6.00 -4.49
N SER A 425 -4.41 6.78 -3.68
CA SER A 425 -5.55 7.58 -4.11
C SER A 425 -5.12 9.03 -4.27
N SER A 426 -5.53 9.65 -5.38
CA SER A 426 -5.22 11.07 -5.62
C SER A 426 -6.29 11.73 -6.49
N ASP A 427 -6.51 13.03 -6.27
CA ASP A 427 -7.31 13.88 -7.14
C ASP A 427 -6.34 14.67 -8.04
N ARG A 428 -6.28 14.30 -9.33
CA ARG A 428 -5.33 14.89 -10.27
C ARG A 428 -5.99 15.17 -11.63
N PRO A 429 -5.53 16.22 -12.33
CA PRO A 429 -5.96 16.48 -13.70
C PRO A 429 -5.75 15.26 -14.61
N GLY A 430 -6.78 14.90 -15.38
CA GLY A 430 -6.75 13.77 -16.30
C GLY A 430 -7.24 12.43 -15.72
N GLY A 431 -7.69 12.42 -14.46
CA GLY A 431 -8.45 11.30 -13.89
C GLY A 431 -9.81 11.06 -14.57
N LEU A 432 -10.37 9.88 -14.34
CA LEU A 432 -11.70 9.46 -14.79
C LEU A 432 -12.80 9.94 -13.83
N GLY A 433 -12.56 9.85 -12.52
CA GLY A 433 -13.48 10.29 -11.47
C GLY A 433 -12.91 11.41 -10.58
N ALA A 434 -13.60 11.70 -9.48
CA ALA A 434 -13.20 12.72 -8.50
C ALA A 434 -11.96 12.33 -7.69
N LYS A 435 -11.84 11.05 -7.33
CA LYS A 435 -10.61 10.42 -6.83
C LYS A 435 -10.38 9.18 -7.66
N ASP A 436 -9.14 8.93 -8.02
CA ASP A 436 -8.74 7.77 -8.81
C ASP A 436 -7.58 7.03 -8.14
N ILE A 437 -7.45 5.75 -8.48
CA ILE A 437 -6.28 4.94 -8.18
C ILE A 437 -5.18 5.21 -9.19
N TYR A 438 -3.99 5.54 -8.69
CA TYR A 438 -2.79 5.70 -9.49
C TYR A 438 -1.76 4.63 -9.13
N ARG A 439 -0.99 4.21 -10.13
CA ARG A 439 0.14 3.29 -9.98
C ARG A 439 1.44 4.07 -10.13
N ILE A 440 2.31 3.97 -9.14
CA ILE A 440 3.64 4.55 -9.12
C ILE A 440 4.64 3.47 -9.55
N THR A 441 5.52 3.78 -10.48
CA THR A 441 6.70 2.96 -10.81
C THR A 441 7.97 3.69 -10.35
N PHE A 442 8.65 3.14 -9.34
CA PHE A 442 9.90 3.70 -8.82
C PHE A 442 11.08 3.36 -9.72
N LEU A 443 11.81 4.37 -10.19
CA LEU A 443 12.90 4.20 -11.16
C LEU A 443 14.27 3.91 -10.52
N GLY A 444 14.36 3.98 -9.19
CA GLY A 444 15.62 3.85 -8.46
C GLY A 444 16.59 5.01 -8.75
N PRO A 445 17.88 4.90 -8.38
CA PRO A 445 18.90 5.92 -8.66
C PRO A 445 19.21 6.05 -10.16
N GLU A 446 19.77 7.19 -10.56
CA GLU A 446 20.07 7.45 -11.98
C GLU A 446 21.20 6.55 -12.40
N LYS A 447 20.98 5.75 -13.45
CA LYS A 447 22.06 4.96 -14.02
C LYS A 447 22.92 5.93 -14.83
N PRO A 448 24.20 6.11 -14.50
CA PRO A 448 25.07 6.92 -15.34
C PRO A 448 25.05 6.35 -16.75
N PRO A 449 25.02 7.19 -17.80
CA PRO A 449 25.05 6.70 -19.17
C PRO A 449 26.32 5.86 -19.37
N VAL A 450 26.12 4.57 -19.65
CA VAL A 450 27.21 3.69 -20.06
C VAL A 450 27.37 3.93 -21.55
N LEU A 451 28.41 4.67 -21.94
CA LEU A 451 28.80 4.78 -23.34
C LEU A 451 29.11 3.37 -23.85
N SER A 452 28.54 2.99 -24.99
CA SER A 452 28.93 1.75 -25.66
C SER A 452 30.41 1.84 -26.09
N GLU A 453 31.10 0.69 -26.24
CA GLU A 453 32.49 0.70 -26.74
C GLU A 453 32.59 1.35 -28.14
N GLU A 454 31.53 1.28 -28.95
CA GLU A 454 31.43 1.96 -30.24
C GLU A 454 31.37 3.49 -30.09
N ASP A 455 30.62 4.02 -29.11
CA ASP A 455 30.56 5.46 -28.82
C ASP A 455 31.89 6.00 -28.28
N GLN A 456 32.63 5.19 -27.52
CA GLN A 456 33.98 5.53 -27.07
C GLN A 456 34.99 5.61 -28.22
N LEU A 457 34.88 4.74 -29.23
CA LEU A 457 35.74 4.77 -30.42
C LEU A 457 35.49 6.01 -31.29
N LEU A 458 34.26 6.52 -31.34
CA LEU A 458 33.92 7.77 -32.03
C LEU A 458 34.37 9.03 -31.26
N ALA A 459 34.29 9.01 -29.93
CA ALA A 459 34.73 10.12 -29.07
C ALA A 459 36.25 10.20 -28.87
N SER A 460 37.01 9.10 -29.10
CA SER A 460 38.45 8.98 -28.79
C SER A 460 39.42 9.56 -29.81
N ARG A 461 38.98 10.37 -30.79
CA ARG A 461 39.92 11.12 -31.66
C ARG A 461 40.63 12.29 -30.97
N LEU A 462 40.37 12.56 -29.69
CA LEU A 462 41.14 13.46 -28.83
C LEU A 462 41.28 12.84 -27.42
N ASN A 463 42.43 12.25 -27.11
CA ASN A 463 42.75 11.58 -25.83
C ASN A 463 42.85 12.56 -24.64
N PRO A 464 42.65 12.14 -23.35
CA PRO A 464 43.09 10.85 -22.80
C PRO A 464 42.08 10.03 -21.98
N VAL A 465 42.41 8.73 -21.92
CA VAL A 465 41.85 7.64 -21.12
C VAL A 465 41.48 8.07 -19.69
N LYS A 466 40.19 7.97 -19.35
CA LYS A 466 39.74 7.99 -17.97
C LYS A 466 39.48 6.58 -17.50
N GLN A 467 40.24 6.20 -16.47
CA GLN A 467 40.07 5.03 -15.64
C GLN A 467 38.58 4.82 -15.31
N THR A 468 38.07 3.62 -15.60
CA THR A 468 36.75 3.18 -15.18
C THR A 468 36.73 3.13 -13.66
N VAL A 469 36.29 4.22 -13.02
CA VAL A 469 35.87 4.17 -11.62
C VAL A 469 34.58 3.38 -11.64
N LEU A 470 34.67 2.09 -11.33
CA LEU A 470 33.51 1.34 -10.86
C LEU A 470 33.00 2.13 -9.65
N ALA A 471 31.93 2.91 -9.86
CA ALA A 471 31.24 3.54 -8.76
C ALA A 471 30.91 2.40 -7.77
N PRO A 472 31.28 2.53 -6.48
CA PRO A 472 30.85 1.56 -5.50
C PRO A 472 29.33 1.45 -5.63
N ALA A 473 28.82 0.22 -5.68
CA ALA A 473 27.38 -0.01 -5.71
C ALA A 473 26.78 0.78 -4.55
N VAL A 474 26.03 1.83 -4.87
CA VAL A 474 25.24 2.53 -3.86
C VAL A 474 24.29 1.46 -3.34
N ALA A 475 24.56 0.97 -2.14
CA ALA A 475 23.65 0.11 -1.42
C ALA A 475 22.40 0.98 -1.18
N VAL A 476 21.47 0.93 -2.12
CA VAL A 476 20.13 1.40 -1.85
C VAL A 476 19.68 0.50 -0.71
N ALA A 477 19.40 1.08 0.45
CA ALA A 477 18.73 0.39 1.55
C ALA A 477 17.29 0.09 1.12
N THR A 478 17.11 -0.63 0.02
CA THR A 478 15.86 -1.31 -0.29
C THR A 478 15.79 -2.46 0.68
N ALA A 479 14.65 -2.60 1.34
CA ALA A 479 14.40 -3.72 2.19
C ALA A 479 14.66 -5.03 1.44
N GLN A 480 15.61 -5.83 1.95
CA GLN A 480 15.97 -7.12 1.38
C GLN A 480 14.90 -8.17 1.72
N VAL A 481 13.72 -8.04 1.10
CA VAL A 481 12.60 -8.95 1.31
C VAL A 481 12.58 -10.01 0.22
N THR A 482 12.39 -11.25 0.62
CA THR A 482 12.09 -12.35 -0.29
C THR A 482 10.67 -12.82 -0.07
N ILE A 483 9.91 -12.99 -1.15
CA ILE A 483 8.59 -13.61 -1.11
C ILE A 483 8.74 -15.11 -1.31
N LEU A 484 8.35 -15.89 -0.30
CA LEU A 484 8.11 -17.32 -0.45
C LEU A 484 6.65 -17.52 -0.85
N LYS A 485 6.41 -18.14 -2.00
CA LYS A 485 5.06 -18.45 -2.49
C LYS A 485 5.01 -19.84 -3.12
N GLY A 486 3.82 -20.37 -3.28
CA GLY A 486 3.65 -21.65 -3.96
C GLY A 486 2.24 -22.19 -3.80
N THR A 487 2.06 -23.44 -4.21
CA THR A 487 0.78 -24.15 -4.09
C THR A 487 0.95 -25.46 -3.31
N VAL A 488 -0.06 -25.81 -2.50
CA VAL A 488 -0.17 -27.13 -1.89
C VAL A 488 -1.27 -27.92 -2.61
N THR A 489 -0.91 -29.11 -3.10
CA THR A 489 -1.82 -29.97 -3.89
C THR A 489 -1.72 -31.42 -3.46
N ASP A 490 -2.74 -32.21 -3.74
CA ASP A 490 -2.67 -33.67 -3.67
C ASP A 490 -1.79 -34.19 -4.82
N ASP A 491 -0.80 -35.03 -4.51
CA ASP A 491 0.20 -35.47 -5.49
C ASP A 491 -0.41 -36.30 -6.63
N ALA A 492 -1.47 -37.06 -6.39
CA ALA A 492 -2.07 -37.94 -7.39
C ALA A 492 -3.07 -37.20 -8.29
N THR A 493 -3.98 -36.45 -7.68
CA THR A 493 -5.10 -35.78 -8.33
C THR A 493 -4.77 -34.37 -8.78
N LYS A 494 -3.68 -33.79 -8.27
CA LYS A 494 -3.27 -32.38 -8.44
C LYS A 494 -4.32 -31.37 -7.93
N GLN A 495 -5.30 -31.84 -7.16
CA GLN A 495 -6.30 -30.97 -6.56
C GLN A 495 -5.69 -30.14 -5.44
N PRO A 496 -6.04 -28.85 -5.32
CA PRO A 496 -5.62 -27.99 -4.23
C PRO A 496 -5.96 -28.53 -2.83
N LEU A 497 -5.10 -28.23 -1.85
CA LEU A 497 -5.30 -28.61 -0.46
C LEU A 497 -5.24 -27.38 0.46
N ASP A 498 -6.16 -27.34 1.42
CA ASP A 498 -6.08 -26.47 2.60
C ASP A 498 -5.15 -27.10 3.63
N ALA A 499 -3.86 -26.77 3.59
CA ALA A 499 -2.84 -27.37 4.45
C ALA A 499 -2.27 -26.33 5.42
N ALA A 500 -1.97 -26.77 6.65
CA ALA A 500 -1.22 -25.98 7.62
C ALA A 500 0.26 -25.94 7.22
N ILE A 501 0.87 -24.75 7.28
CA ILE A 501 2.26 -24.49 6.92
C ILE A 501 2.93 -23.83 8.12
N ASP A 502 3.96 -24.47 8.65
CA ASP A 502 4.85 -23.88 9.66
C ASP A 502 6.17 -23.50 8.99
N LEU A 503 6.61 -22.26 9.24
CA LEU A 503 7.88 -21.75 8.77
C LEU A 503 8.82 -21.50 9.94
N ILE A 504 10.03 -22.02 9.82
CA ILE A 504 10.99 -22.13 10.92
C ILE A 504 12.29 -21.46 10.50
N ASP A 505 12.81 -20.57 11.35
CA ASP A 505 14.17 -20.09 11.21
C ASP A 505 15.11 -21.19 11.74
N ASN A 506 15.89 -21.80 10.87
CA ASN A 506 16.76 -22.92 11.25
C ASN A 506 18.00 -22.50 12.03
N THR A 507 18.33 -21.20 12.08
CA THR A 507 19.42 -20.68 12.91
C THR A 507 18.97 -20.52 14.36
N SER A 508 17.75 -20.03 14.59
CA SER A 508 17.20 -19.89 15.95
C SER A 508 16.42 -21.12 16.44
N GLY A 509 15.95 -21.98 15.52
CA GLY A 509 15.05 -23.10 15.80
C GLY A 509 13.60 -22.67 16.10
N GLN A 510 13.26 -21.40 15.94
CA GLN A 510 11.93 -20.88 16.26
C GLN A 510 10.99 -20.95 15.04
N THR A 511 9.74 -21.33 15.27
CA THR A 511 8.67 -21.12 14.29
C THR A 511 8.39 -19.62 14.20
N ILE A 512 8.68 -19.03 13.05
CA ILE A 512 8.51 -17.59 12.82
C ILE A 512 7.14 -17.24 12.23
N ALA A 513 6.46 -18.21 11.62
CA ALA A 513 5.09 -18.04 11.12
C ALA A 513 4.37 -19.40 11.02
N THR A 514 3.07 -19.38 11.29
CA THR A 514 2.15 -20.49 11.00
C THR A 514 0.96 -19.93 10.23
N PHE A 515 0.68 -20.50 9.06
CA PHE A 515 -0.40 -20.08 8.17
C PHE A 515 -0.98 -21.27 7.40
N ARG A 516 -1.97 -21.04 6.53
CA ARG A 516 -2.60 -22.09 5.73
C ARG A 516 -2.60 -21.75 4.25
N SER A 517 -2.53 -22.76 3.40
CA SER A 517 -2.81 -22.59 1.97
C SER A 517 -4.30 -22.41 1.71
N ASN A 518 -4.62 -21.66 0.67
CA ASN A 518 -6.00 -21.44 0.26
C ASN A 518 -6.67 -22.75 -0.17
N ALA A 519 -7.87 -23.05 0.34
CA ALA A 519 -8.56 -24.31 0.07
C ALA A 519 -8.90 -24.59 -1.41
N THR A 520 -9.10 -23.57 -2.23
CA THR A 520 -9.55 -23.71 -3.63
C THR A 520 -8.43 -23.56 -4.64
N SER A 521 -7.40 -22.79 -4.33
CA SER A 521 -6.25 -22.56 -5.23
C SER A 521 -4.97 -23.26 -4.77
N GLY A 522 -4.90 -23.67 -3.50
CA GLY A 522 -3.72 -24.25 -2.88
C GLY A 522 -2.65 -23.21 -2.60
N ARG A 523 -2.86 -21.95 -3.00
CA ARG A 523 -1.85 -20.89 -2.93
C ARG A 523 -1.54 -20.52 -1.50
N TYR A 524 -0.27 -20.23 -1.25
CA TYR A 524 0.20 -19.59 -0.03
C TYR A 524 1.29 -18.57 -0.37
N LEU A 525 1.48 -17.61 0.53
CA LEU A 525 2.50 -16.57 0.40
C LEU A 525 2.94 -16.09 1.77
N VAL A 526 4.25 -15.83 1.93
CA VAL A 526 4.81 -15.17 3.12
C VAL A 526 6.04 -14.33 2.75
N SER A 527 6.18 -13.18 3.41
CA SER A 527 7.34 -12.28 3.26
C SER A 527 8.42 -12.62 4.26
N LEU A 528 9.65 -12.81 3.80
CA LEU A 528 10.78 -13.27 4.61
C LEU A 528 11.99 -12.34 4.52
N PRO A 529 12.71 -12.12 5.63
CA PRO A 529 14.05 -11.54 5.60
C PRO A 529 15.00 -12.36 4.74
N SER A 530 15.80 -11.68 3.91
CA SER A 530 16.86 -12.35 3.14
C SER A 530 18.09 -12.63 4.03
N GLY A 531 18.93 -13.59 3.62
CA GLY A 531 20.16 -13.95 4.33
C GLY A 531 20.02 -15.03 5.40
N THR A 532 18.86 -15.67 5.51
CA THR A 532 18.55 -16.69 6.52
C THR A 532 18.23 -18.04 5.87
N ASN A 533 18.55 -19.14 6.57
CA ASN A 533 18.13 -20.49 6.21
C ASN A 533 16.79 -20.81 6.90
N TYR A 534 15.78 -21.15 6.11
CA TYR A 534 14.44 -21.45 6.61
C TYR A 534 14.06 -22.91 6.36
N GLY A 535 13.26 -23.47 7.27
CA GLY A 535 12.57 -24.74 7.12
C GLY A 535 11.08 -24.50 6.89
N ILE A 536 10.49 -25.17 5.89
CA ILE A 536 9.04 -25.21 5.67
C ILE A 536 8.51 -26.59 6.04
N VAL A 537 7.39 -26.62 6.76
CA VAL A 537 6.69 -27.85 7.14
C VAL A 537 5.24 -27.72 6.73
N VAL A 538 4.74 -28.63 5.88
CA VAL A 538 3.37 -28.60 5.36
C VAL A 538 2.62 -29.83 5.83
N ARG A 539 1.44 -29.65 6.42
CA ARG A 539 0.64 -30.70 7.09
C ARG A 539 -0.82 -30.60 6.66
N GLN A 540 -1.40 -31.75 6.34
CA GLN A 540 -2.85 -31.87 6.15
C GLN A 540 -3.35 -33.23 6.61
N ASP A 541 -4.53 -33.25 7.22
CA ASP A 541 -5.12 -34.48 7.78
C ASP A 541 -5.32 -35.53 6.68
N GLY A 542 -4.89 -36.76 6.94
CA GLY A 542 -4.93 -37.87 5.97
C GLY A 542 -3.79 -37.87 4.95
N TYR A 543 -2.85 -36.92 5.03
CA TYR A 543 -1.65 -36.84 4.20
C TYR A 543 -0.38 -37.03 5.02
N LEU A 544 0.68 -37.43 4.34
CA LEU A 544 2.04 -37.40 4.86
C LEU A 544 2.53 -35.94 4.87
N PHE A 545 3.11 -35.50 5.98
CA PHE A 545 3.68 -34.16 6.05
C PHE A 545 4.86 -34.01 5.07
N HIS A 546 5.08 -32.78 4.61
CA HIS A 546 6.24 -32.40 3.83
C HIS A 546 7.16 -31.53 4.70
N SER A 547 8.47 -31.75 4.62
CA SER A 547 9.46 -30.85 5.21
C SER A 547 10.68 -30.69 4.32
N GLU A 548 11.12 -29.44 4.13
CA GLU A 548 12.37 -29.12 3.45
C GLU A 548 12.98 -27.83 4.02
N ASN A 549 14.27 -27.63 3.77
CA ASN A 549 14.98 -26.40 4.07
C ASN A 549 15.37 -25.67 2.78
N PHE A 550 15.46 -24.35 2.84
CA PHE A 550 15.92 -23.52 1.73
C PHE A 550 16.71 -22.32 2.26
N ASP A 551 17.75 -21.95 1.53
CA ASP A 551 18.58 -20.79 1.82
C ASP A 551 18.07 -19.57 1.05
N LEU A 552 17.92 -18.45 1.75
CA LEU A 552 17.71 -17.16 1.11
C LEU A 552 19.03 -16.39 1.07
N PRO A 553 19.63 -16.17 -0.12
CA PRO A 553 20.92 -15.51 -0.22
C PRO A 553 20.87 -14.08 0.32
N ALA A 554 21.91 -13.68 1.05
CA ALA A 554 22.07 -12.30 1.52
C ALA A 554 22.33 -11.36 0.33
N GLY A 555 21.80 -10.13 0.40
CA GLY A 555 22.10 -9.08 -0.58
C GLY A 555 21.20 -9.03 -1.82
N ALA A 556 20.17 -9.87 -1.93
CA ALA A 556 19.11 -9.65 -2.91
C ALA A 556 18.24 -8.45 -2.46
N ALA A 557 18.12 -7.43 -3.31
CA ALA A 557 17.20 -6.30 -3.05
C ALA A 557 15.74 -6.79 -2.98
N PHE A 558 15.39 -7.78 -3.80
CA PHE A 558 14.12 -8.50 -3.77
C PHE A 558 14.32 -9.87 -4.46
N ALA A 559 13.68 -10.92 -3.95
CA ALA A 559 13.64 -12.22 -4.61
C ALA A 559 12.27 -12.87 -4.47
N GLU A 560 11.90 -13.72 -5.43
CA GLU A 560 10.76 -14.62 -5.30
C GLU A 560 11.24 -16.06 -5.28
N VAL A 561 10.80 -16.82 -4.28
CA VAL A 561 11.07 -18.25 -4.17
C VAL A 561 9.76 -18.98 -4.29
N VAL A 562 9.63 -19.78 -5.35
CA VAL A 562 8.43 -20.60 -5.62
C VAL A 562 8.66 -22.01 -5.10
N LYS A 563 7.77 -22.48 -4.21
CA LYS A 563 7.79 -23.81 -3.60
C LYS A 563 6.42 -24.48 -3.73
N ASP A 564 6.24 -25.27 -4.78
CA ASP A 564 5.04 -26.09 -4.92
C ASP A 564 5.21 -27.40 -4.15
N VAL A 565 4.24 -27.72 -3.30
CA VAL A 565 4.27 -28.83 -2.36
C VAL A 565 3.15 -29.84 -2.69
N PRO A 566 3.44 -30.89 -3.48
CA PRO A 566 2.54 -32.01 -3.65
C PRO A 566 2.58 -32.90 -2.39
N LEU A 567 1.46 -33.00 -1.68
CA LEU A 567 1.29 -33.89 -0.53
C LEU A 567 0.80 -35.26 -0.97
N LYS A 568 1.42 -36.30 -0.44
CA LYS A 568 1.03 -37.69 -0.68
C LYS A 568 0.04 -38.15 0.37
N LYS A 569 -1.05 -38.79 -0.03
CA LYS A 569 -1.99 -39.42 0.91
C LYS A 569 -1.30 -40.48 1.75
N LEU A 570 -1.76 -40.60 3.00
CA LEU A 570 -1.30 -41.61 3.93
C LEU A 570 -1.88 -42.98 3.54
N GLU A 571 -1.14 -43.71 2.70
CA GLU A 571 -1.51 -45.02 2.17
C GLU A 571 -0.36 -46.04 2.34
N VAL A 572 -0.74 -47.33 2.44
CA VAL A 572 0.24 -48.42 2.57
C VAL A 572 1.08 -48.49 1.30
N GLY A 573 2.40 -48.55 1.46
CA GLY A 573 3.37 -48.55 0.37
C GLY A 573 3.95 -47.18 0.04
N THR A 574 3.38 -46.09 0.55
CA THR A 574 3.91 -44.74 0.32
C THR A 574 5.22 -44.53 1.07
N THR A 575 6.22 -43.94 0.38
CA THR A 575 7.54 -43.62 0.92
C THR A 575 7.77 -42.10 0.99
N ILE A 576 8.36 -41.62 2.09
CA ILE A 576 8.72 -40.22 2.34
C ILE A 576 10.20 -40.13 2.73
N VAL A 577 10.93 -39.26 2.05
CA VAL A 577 12.31 -38.93 2.40
C VAL A 577 12.32 -37.91 3.55
N LEU A 578 13.00 -38.24 4.63
CA LEU A 578 13.22 -37.36 5.78
C LEU A 578 14.47 -36.52 5.52
N ARG A 579 14.28 -35.36 4.89
CA ARG A 579 15.39 -34.50 4.41
C ARG A 579 16.20 -33.85 5.53
N ASN A 580 15.65 -33.81 6.74
CA ASN A 580 16.22 -33.13 7.90
C ASN A 580 16.74 -34.11 8.97
N ILE A 581 17.20 -35.30 8.57
CA ILE A 581 17.85 -36.27 9.45
C ILE A 581 19.34 -36.32 9.13
N PHE A 582 20.17 -35.84 10.06
CA PHE A 582 21.59 -35.60 9.84
C PHE A 582 22.47 -36.56 10.68
N PHE A 583 23.54 -37.02 10.05
CA PHE A 583 24.58 -37.84 10.67
C PHE A 583 25.96 -37.29 10.28
N ASP A 584 26.94 -37.40 11.18
CA ASP A 584 28.35 -37.16 10.80
C ASP A 584 28.81 -38.21 9.77
N THR A 585 29.83 -37.85 8.99
CA THR A 585 30.48 -38.76 8.03
C THR A 585 30.88 -40.07 8.72
N GLY A 586 30.43 -41.20 8.17
CA GLY A 586 30.71 -42.54 8.70
C GLY A 586 30.03 -42.91 10.02
N LYS A 587 29.22 -42.00 10.61
CA LYS A 587 28.53 -42.25 11.89
C LYS A 587 27.02 -42.50 11.70
N ALA A 588 26.44 -43.14 12.71
CA ALA A 588 24.99 -43.36 12.86
C ALA A 588 24.39 -42.60 14.06
N SER A 589 25.18 -41.78 14.76
CA SER A 589 24.68 -40.89 15.80
C SER A 589 23.90 -39.74 15.18
N LEU A 590 22.63 -39.60 15.57
CA LEU A 590 21.77 -38.48 15.16
C LEU A 590 22.38 -37.17 15.67
N ARG A 591 22.50 -36.19 14.78
CA ARG A 591 22.92 -34.85 15.20
C ARG A 591 21.74 -34.08 15.81
N PRO A 592 21.98 -33.13 16.74
CA PRO A 592 20.93 -32.34 17.36
C PRO A 592 19.98 -31.65 16.37
N GLU A 593 20.47 -31.25 15.20
CA GLU A 593 19.67 -30.63 14.13
C GLU A 593 18.57 -31.57 13.57
N SER A 594 18.66 -32.87 13.83
CA SER A 594 17.66 -33.88 13.41
C SER A 594 16.43 -33.91 14.32
N THR A 595 16.52 -33.34 15.52
CA THR A 595 15.51 -33.46 16.59
C THR A 595 14.14 -32.97 16.12
N ALA A 596 14.09 -31.80 15.48
CA ALA A 596 12.83 -31.22 15.03
C ALA A 596 12.08 -32.10 14.02
N GLU A 597 12.81 -32.77 13.12
CA GLU A 597 12.21 -33.69 12.14
C GLU A 597 11.71 -34.97 12.81
N LEU A 598 12.45 -35.47 13.80
CA LEU A 598 12.08 -36.66 14.55
C LEU A 598 10.86 -36.42 15.44
N GLU A 599 10.75 -35.24 16.08
CA GLU A 599 9.58 -34.84 16.85
C GLU A 599 8.32 -34.72 15.97
N ARG A 600 8.46 -34.25 14.73
CA ARG A 600 7.33 -34.24 13.76
C ARG A 600 6.88 -35.65 13.40
N LEU A 601 7.84 -36.55 13.13
CA LEU A 601 7.54 -37.94 12.86
C LEU A 601 6.90 -38.64 14.07
N GLN A 602 7.41 -38.36 15.28
CA GLN A 602 6.84 -38.84 16.53
C GLN A 602 5.42 -38.32 16.73
N LYS A 603 5.16 -37.04 16.45
CA LYS A 603 3.81 -36.44 16.50
C LYS A 603 2.85 -37.14 15.52
N LEU A 604 3.24 -37.33 14.26
CA LEU A 604 2.44 -38.06 13.26
C LEU A 604 2.09 -39.48 13.76
N LEU A 605 3.08 -40.19 14.30
CA LEU A 605 2.89 -41.54 14.86
C LEU A 605 2.00 -41.55 16.11
N THR A 606 2.02 -40.48 16.90
CA THR A 606 1.16 -40.32 18.07
C THR A 606 -0.28 -40.04 17.68
N GLU A 607 -0.50 -39.16 16.70
CA GLU A 607 -1.81 -38.79 16.16
C GLU A 607 -2.44 -39.91 15.30
N THR A 608 -1.62 -40.84 14.79
CA THR A 608 -2.09 -41.97 13.97
C THR A 608 -1.69 -43.33 14.59
N PRO A 609 -2.34 -43.80 15.68
CA PRO A 609 -1.89 -44.98 16.43
C PRO A 609 -1.79 -46.30 15.66
N ALA A 610 -2.59 -46.44 14.60
CA ALA A 610 -2.61 -47.63 13.75
C ALA A 610 -1.49 -47.66 12.68
N LEU A 611 -0.83 -46.52 12.46
CA LEU A 611 0.26 -46.38 11.50
C LEU A 611 1.49 -47.19 11.92
N LYS A 612 2.01 -48.02 11.00
CA LYS A 612 3.28 -48.74 11.11
C LYS A 612 4.22 -48.33 9.99
N LEU A 613 5.49 -48.13 10.34
CA LEU A 613 6.51 -47.60 9.43
C LEU A 613 7.74 -48.51 9.37
N GLU A 614 8.35 -48.60 8.20
CA GLU A 614 9.71 -49.07 8.01
C GLU A 614 10.64 -47.87 7.81
N MET A 615 11.60 -47.68 8.70
CA MET A 615 12.67 -46.70 8.56
C MET A 615 13.74 -47.26 7.63
N ALA A 616 14.04 -46.55 6.56
CA ALA A 616 14.95 -46.97 5.51
C ALA A 616 16.17 -46.04 5.45
N GLY A 617 17.36 -46.63 5.57
CA GLY A 617 18.63 -45.92 5.41
C GLY A 617 19.27 -46.20 4.06
N HIS A 618 19.85 -45.18 3.43
CA HIS A 618 20.53 -45.28 2.13
C HIS A 618 21.90 -44.60 2.15
N THR A 619 22.81 -45.05 1.30
CA THR A 619 24.14 -44.44 1.05
C THR A 619 24.33 -44.13 -0.43
N ASP A 620 25.40 -43.40 -0.75
CA ASP A 620 25.93 -43.38 -2.12
C ASP A 620 26.84 -44.61 -2.38
N ASP A 621 27.47 -44.62 -3.55
CA ASP A 621 28.40 -45.67 -4.00
C ASP A 621 29.85 -45.47 -3.51
N VAL A 622 30.10 -44.53 -2.57
CA VAL A 622 31.44 -44.23 -2.08
C VAL A 622 31.71 -45.07 -0.84
N GLY A 623 32.57 -46.09 -0.98
CA GLY A 623 32.99 -46.96 0.12
C GLY A 623 32.86 -48.44 -0.23
N GLU A 624 33.02 -49.31 0.75
CA GLU A 624 32.77 -50.74 0.58
C GLU A 624 31.26 -51.02 0.76
N ALA A 625 30.64 -51.73 -0.17
CA ALA A 625 29.20 -52.04 -0.15
C ALA A 625 28.73 -52.66 1.18
N ALA A 626 29.53 -53.54 1.79
CA ALA A 626 29.21 -54.15 3.10
C ALA A 626 29.20 -53.11 4.24
N LYS A 627 30.13 -52.14 4.23
CA LYS A 627 30.18 -51.03 5.20
C LYS A 627 29.03 -50.06 4.98
N ASN A 628 28.68 -49.79 3.72
CA ASN A 628 27.54 -48.96 3.34
C ASN A 628 26.22 -49.57 3.80
N GLN A 629 26.06 -50.89 3.62
CA GLN A 629 24.92 -51.65 4.10
C GLN A 629 24.79 -51.56 5.63
N ASP A 630 25.86 -51.87 6.37
CA ASP A 630 25.89 -51.77 7.84
C ASP A 630 25.59 -50.34 8.35
N LEU A 631 26.24 -49.33 7.75
CA LEU A 631 26.04 -47.93 8.12
C LEU A 631 24.59 -47.50 7.92
N SER A 632 24.00 -47.85 6.78
CA SER A 632 22.61 -47.52 6.46
C SER A 632 21.62 -48.19 7.44
N GLN A 633 21.86 -49.44 7.81
CA GLN A 633 21.06 -50.18 8.79
C GLN A 633 21.14 -49.52 10.18
N ARG A 634 22.35 -49.18 10.63
CA ARG A 634 22.55 -48.52 11.95
C ARG A 634 21.91 -47.14 12.00
N ARG A 635 21.92 -46.39 10.89
CA ARG A 635 21.22 -45.09 10.79
C ARG A 635 19.70 -45.25 10.90
N ALA A 636 19.12 -46.21 10.20
CA ALA A 636 17.70 -46.53 10.32
C ALA A 636 17.33 -46.95 11.75
N GLN A 637 18.15 -47.79 12.39
CA GLN A 637 17.97 -48.21 13.78
C GLN A 637 18.08 -47.05 14.77
N ALA A 638 18.99 -46.09 14.54
CA ALA A 638 19.12 -44.91 15.40
C ALA A 638 17.82 -44.08 15.41
N VAL A 639 17.16 -43.95 14.26
CA VAL A 639 15.86 -43.26 14.17
C VAL A 639 14.78 -44.05 14.90
N VAL A 640 14.70 -45.37 14.72
CA VAL A 640 13.74 -46.21 15.46
C VAL A 640 13.97 -46.12 16.96
N ALA A 641 15.22 -46.22 17.41
CA ALA A 641 15.58 -46.14 18.83
C ALA A 641 15.16 -44.80 19.43
N TYR A 642 15.41 -43.70 18.72
CA TYR A 642 14.95 -42.38 19.12
C TYR A 642 13.43 -42.34 19.29
N LEU A 643 12.65 -42.76 18.29
CA LEU A 643 11.19 -42.73 18.34
C LEU A 643 10.62 -43.61 19.47
N THR A 644 11.21 -44.78 19.70
CA THR A 644 10.81 -45.66 20.80
C THR A 644 11.13 -45.06 22.18
N GLN A 645 12.29 -44.42 22.33
CA GLN A 645 12.63 -43.69 23.56
C GLN A 645 11.65 -42.54 23.85
N HIS A 646 11.04 -41.97 22.80
CA HIS A 646 10.06 -40.89 22.88
C HIS A 646 8.60 -41.38 22.80
N GLY A 647 8.35 -42.64 23.19
CA GLY A 647 7.02 -43.16 23.48
C GLY A 647 6.31 -43.89 22.34
N ILE A 648 6.93 -44.07 21.17
CA ILE A 648 6.34 -44.87 20.09
C ILE A 648 6.59 -46.37 20.32
N ALA A 649 5.53 -47.17 20.33
CA ALA A 649 5.64 -48.61 20.53
C ALA A 649 6.52 -49.28 19.44
N ALA A 650 7.54 -50.03 19.87
CA ALA A 650 8.50 -50.70 18.97
C ALA A 650 7.83 -51.60 17.92
N ALA A 651 6.68 -52.23 18.24
CA ALA A 651 5.92 -53.06 17.31
C ALA A 651 5.35 -52.31 16.08
N ARG A 652 5.44 -50.98 16.08
CA ARG A 652 5.00 -50.10 14.98
C ARG A 652 6.14 -49.67 14.06
N LEU A 653 7.38 -50.00 14.40
CA LEU A 653 8.57 -49.52 13.70
C LEU A 653 9.47 -50.71 13.30
N SER A 654 9.91 -50.73 12.05
CA SER A 654 11.02 -51.57 11.60
C SER A 654 12.15 -50.72 11.05
N ALA A 655 13.37 -51.25 11.00
CA ALA A 655 14.53 -50.57 10.43
C ALA A 655 15.17 -51.45 9.35
N ALA A 656 15.41 -50.87 8.18
CA ALA A 656 16.07 -51.51 7.04
C ALA A 656 17.17 -50.61 6.47
N GLY A 657 18.37 -51.15 6.31
CA GLY A 657 19.43 -50.55 5.52
C GLY A 657 19.39 -51.07 4.09
N TYR A 658 19.55 -50.20 3.11
CA TYR A 658 19.64 -50.57 1.69
C TYR A 658 21.00 -50.29 1.06
N GLY A 659 21.94 -49.70 1.82
CA GLY A 659 23.23 -49.27 1.30
C GLY A 659 23.05 -48.43 0.04
N GLU A 660 23.79 -48.78 -1.01
CA GLU A 660 23.76 -48.10 -2.32
C GLU A 660 22.77 -48.72 -3.33
N THR A 661 22.00 -49.74 -2.93
CA THR A 661 21.22 -50.58 -3.86
C THR A 661 19.95 -49.92 -4.42
N GLN A 662 19.49 -48.81 -3.83
CA GLN A 662 18.29 -48.08 -4.23
C GLN A 662 18.57 -46.57 -4.44
N PRO A 663 19.36 -46.22 -5.47
CA PRO A 663 19.67 -44.82 -5.76
C PRO A 663 18.46 -44.10 -6.34
N VAL A 664 18.25 -42.85 -5.91
CA VAL A 664 17.22 -41.93 -6.45
C VAL A 664 17.81 -40.94 -7.46
N ALA A 665 19.12 -40.87 -7.56
CA ALA A 665 19.85 -40.06 -8.54
C ALA A 665 21.13 -40.77 -9.00
N PRO A 666 21.71 -40.41 -10.15
CA PRO A 666 22.99 -40.95 -10.59
C PRO A 666 24.12 -40.62 -9.60
N ASN A 667 24.87 -41.64 -9.16
CA ASN A 667 26.04 -41.45 -8.30
C ASN A 667 27.25 -40.81 -9.00
N THR A 668 27.16 -40.50 -10.29
CA THR A 668 28.23 -39.87 -11.07
C THR A 668 28.48 -38.41 -10.67
N THR A 669 27.53 -37.74 -10.02
CA THR A 669 27.65 -36.33 -9.61
C THR A 669 27.67 -36.16 -8.09
N LYS A 670 28.31 -35.09 -7.60
CA LYS A 670 28.31 -34.75 -6.16
C LYS A 670 26.88 -34.51 -5.64
N ALA A 671 26.04 -33.86 -6.45
CA ALA A 671 24.63 -33.61 -6.12
C ALA A 671 23.81 -34.90 -6.06
N GLY A 672 23.98 -35.81 -7.03
CA GLY A 672 23.31 -37.11 -7.03
C GLY A 672 23.70 -37.98 -5.83
N ARG A 673 25.00 -38.05 -5.50
CA ARG A 673 25.47 -38.74 -4.29
C ARG A 673 24.86 -38.16 -3.00
N GLN A 674 24.71 -36.83 -2.93
CA GLN A 674 24.04 -36.19 -1.78
C GLN A 674 22.56 -36.60 -1.66
N LEU A 675 21.84 -36.76 -2.77
CA LEU A 675 20.46 -37.24 -2.77
C LEU A 675 20.35 -38.71 -2.35
N ASN A 676 21.34 -39.54 -2.68
CA ASN A 676 21.36 -40.96 -2.32
C ASN A 676 21.69 -41.20 -0.84
N ARG A 677 22.46 -40.30 -0.20
CA ARG A 677 22.71 -40.28 1.25
C ARG A 677 21.49 -39.76 2.02
N ARG A 678 20.43 -40.56 2.11
CA ARG A 678 19.14 -40.17 2.69
C ARG A 678 18.62 -41.17 3.71
N THR A 679 17.73 -40.69 4.57
CA THR A 679 16.84 -41.53 5.37
C THR A 679 15.43 -41.31 4.87
N GLU A 680 14.65 -42.37 4.77
CA GLU A 680 13.23 -42.30 4.41
C GLU A 680 12.42 -43.23 5.31
N PHE A 681 11.11 -43.11 5.26
CA PHE A 681 10.22 -44.12 5.84
C PHE A 681 9.19 -44.58 4.83
N LYS A 682 8.77 -45.83 4.97
CA LYS A 682 7.70 -46.44 4.17
C LYS A 682 6.54 -46.82 5.09
N VAL A 683 5.32 -46.49 4.68
CA VAL A 683 4.11 -46.93 5.37
C VAL A 683 3.88 -48.41 5.11
N THR A 684 3.88 -49.24 6.15
CA THR A 684 3.72 -50.71 6.03
C THR A 684 2.34 -51.19 6.48
N ALA A 685 1.66 -50.45 7.35
CA ALA A 685 0.25 -50.64 7.70
C ALA A 685 -0.34 -49.32 8.21
N LYS A 686 -1.68 -49.16 8.16
CA LYS A 686 -2.39 -48.01 8.70
C LYS A 686 -3.72 -48.41 9.33
#